data_AF-A0A9Y4N2N5-F1
#
_entry.id   AF-A0A9Y4N2N5-F1
#
_cell.length_a   1.000
_cell.length_b   1.000
_cell.length_c   1.000
_cell.angle_alpha   90.00
_cell.angle_beta   90.00
_cell.angle_gamma   90.00
#
_symmetry.space_group_name_H-M   'P 1'
#
loop_
_entity.id
_entity.type
_entity.pdbx_description
1 polymer ?
#
loop_
_entity_poly.entity_id
_entity_poly.type
_entity_poly.pdbx_seq_one_letter_code
_entity_poly.pdbx_strand_id
1 'polypeptide(L)'
;MEERQDFSLCGKEVVTEANLRDEYYWKLVADFIGPQSAEGLELQERPCRNRLLIQVGLMREDNNFPWIAILNWLKKIFPSHHSTDFRRLIERGIATTLSLGSYARLSFLESDINFNFVGPICDSIGVERQHLLEMRDFSERAQSLEVTNGLILELCNFAAREKIAAVVLVTWLRNFNHEFCKNGDIQKAYKVLRGKIKKLKMCYRNYETRSYRRNAAMENLLQSPFELVCKKTPKFIVKKRVRRDDNNSEKYSIKEEPESWEITETSEVIREVVRKKPKKEPVAADCGNEDVNAGEPQTLLDIAMTSVQKLSSVYGGKTAACKQVSLDLLRNQYALTCKEHPALADFEKKLDSLGDDISLASPVVFLNHNANFLVDVHDAIEQQIMCFEKEIVLSAGEKLGRDKLQKFKNFVNLPESATSRYIHTACDILSPRSPNRQSYRKHWVAFCAEKKNPSKLRGNQPNQFYSYFEAAAGLIHHHKEIALFLSDLLSLNNDECPNVILESVVADANDSVIQSFVCVLAIVYCKILGPFWQLLMSDGEYSLFGQNILDLYQKFLDWSKDPSTLLEPEEATNVFLQLPVQEKVFEGVFHYCGQWHTNRDLIRACLKRLIKVIASVTEKHLNDFLPGGKFSQVPSTDLSSQLVSCTFSILMAEYPFVSSPSPSKKKQTLSSDSSQDDEDRSDSSDDDFDDSSIVQSKRSIKEESSPQMKKAHSSRRLRQEEREEIMDQEYIVAMVRRNGGPCKTKQDVDKMMLRFDGKSRAERREAARCEILYQKMILNNTNPNLEGVMLNATQMVLKLKLALPRVKPGYSLVWAPRKTKIKPAIKDANAAAVQSESSTSELKPCDVQEQKAGEGHLNT
;
A
#
# COMPACT_ATOMS: atom_id res chain seq x y z
N MET A 1 -25.40 -70.82 27.63
CA MET A 1 -24.10 -70.57 26.97
C MET A 1 -24.07 -69.11 26.55
N GLU A 2 -22.88 -68.53 26.50
CA GLU A 2 -22.66 -67.12 26.18
C GLU A 2 -22.72 -66.90 24.66
N GLU A 3 -23.10 -65.71 24.21
CA GLU A 3 -22.12 -64.77 23.66
C GLU A 3 -22.66 -63.33 23.57
N ARG A 4 -21.72 -62.39 23.75
CA ARG A 4 -21.70 -60.98 23.28
C ARG A 4 -22.84 -60.04 23.70
N GLN A 5 -22.47 -59.11 24.56
CA GLN A 5 -23.15 -57.83 24.78
C GLN A 5 -22.91 -56.90 23.58
N ASP A 6 -23.94 -56.17 23.14
CA ASP A 6 -23.78 -54.87 22.50
C ASP A 6 -24.49 -53.81 23.36
N PHE A 7 -23.70 -53.11 24.18
CA PHE A 7 -24.20 -52.03 25.04
C PHE A 7 -24.44 -50.76 24.22
N SER A 8 -25.61 -50.66 23.58
CA SER A 8 -26.09 -49.44 22.91
C SER A 8 -26.48 -48.37 23.95
N LEU A 9 -25.47 -47.77 24.60
CA LEU A 9 -25.65 -46.76 25.64
C LEU A 9 -25.74 -45.34 25.06
N CYS A 10 -26.99 -44.90 24.90
CA CYS A 10 -27.42 -43.51 24.88
C CYS A 10 -26.80 -42.62 23.78
N GLY A 11 -27.54 -42.45 22.67
CA GLY A 11 -27.29 -41.37 21.74
C GLY A 11 -27.47 -40.00 22.41
N LYS A 12 -26.39 -39.21 22.45
CA LYS A 12 -26.46 -37.75 22.56
C LYS A 12 -25.86 -37.17 21.29
N GLU A 13 -26.60 -36.29 20.63
CA GLU A 13 -26.18 -35.70 19.37
C GLU A 13 -24.85 -34.97 19.52
N VAL A 14 -23.97 -35.16 18.54
CA VAL A 14 -22.77 -34.32 18.42
C VAL A 14 -23.24 -32.91 18.07
N VAL A 15 -22.98 -31.93 18.94
CA VAL A 15 -23.36 -30.53 18.70
C VAL A 15 -22.60 -30.01 17.47
N THR A 16 -23.30 -30.02 16.34
CA THR A 16 -22.92 -29.36 15.09
C THR A 16 -23.37 -27.90 15.13
N GLU A 17 -22.92 -27.12 14.15
CA GLU A 17 -23.33 -25.72 13.99
C GLU A 17 -24.84 -25.56 13.68
N ALA A 18 -25.51 -26.63 13.22
CA ALA A 18 -26.96 -26.63 13.03
C ALA A 18 -27.72 -26.67 14.38
N ASN A 19 -27.20 -27.39 15.37
CA ASN A 19 -27.85 -27.56 16.69
C ASN A 19 -27.89 -26.25 17.52
N LEU A 20 -27.21 -25.18 17.07
CA LEU A 20 -27.26 -23.86 17.70
C LEU A 20 -28.23 -22.88 17.00
N ARG A 21 -28.73 -23.20 15.80
CA ARG A 21 -29.75 -22.39 15.08
C ARG A 21 -31.17 -22.91 15.37
N ASP A 22 -31.44 -23.15 16.65
CA ASP A 22 -32.69 -23.70 17.19
C ASP A 22 -33.84 -22.66 17.25
N GLU A 23 -35.02 -23.06 17.73
CA GLU A 23 -36.18 -22.17 17.86
C GLU A 23 -35.89 -20.93 18.74
N TYR A 24 -35.00 -21.08 19.73
CA TYR A 24 -34.62 -20.00 20.64
C TYR A 24 -33.68 -19.00 19.95
N TYR A 25 -32.78 -19.46 19.07
CA TYR A 25 -32.02 -18.59 18.16
C TYR A 25 -32.92 -17.71 17.31
N TRP A 26 -33.99 -18.26 16.71
CA TRP A 26 -34.90 -17.45 15.88
C TRP A 26 -35.72 -16.45 16.68
N LYS A 27 -36.12 -16.78 17.93
CA LYS A 27 -36.72 -15.80 18.88
C LYS A 27 -35.75 -14.68 19.24
N LEU A 28 -34.47 -15.01 19.44
CA LEU A 28 -33.40 -14.06 19.75
C LEU A 28 -33.15 -13.08 18.58
N VAL A 29 -33.14 -13.58 17.34
CA VAL A 29 -33.10 -12.74 16.12
C VAL A 29 -34.33 -11.84 16.03
N ALA A 30 -35.53 -12.36 16.35
CA ALA A 30 -36.77 -11.61 16.29
C ALA A 30 -36.85 -10.47 17.32
N ASP A 31 -36.41 -10.66 18.58
CA ASP A 31 -36.36 -9.57 19.56
C ASP A 31 -35.35 -8.48 19.15
N PHE A 32 -34.17 -8.87 18.66
CA PHE A 32 -33.13 -7.92 18.28
C PHE A 32 -33.54 -7.01 17.11
N ILE A 33 -34.26 -7.56 16.12
CA ILE A 33 -34.81 -6.82 14.97
C ILE A 33 -36.07 -6.04 15.36
N GLY A 34 -36.89 -6.60 16.26
CA GLY A 34 -38.18 -6.07 16.68
C GLY A 34 -38.11 -5.18 17.95
N PRO A 35 -38.83 -5.53 19.03
CA PRO A 35 -39.05 -4.62 20.16
C PRO A 35 -37.81 -4.34 21.01
N GLN A 36 -36.78 -5.18 20.97
CA GLN A 36 -35.58 -5.09 21.80
C GLN A 36 -35.87 -5.01 23.31
N SER A 37 -36.94 -5.70 23.75
CA SER A 37 -37.43 -5.73 25.13
C SER A 37 -37.02 -7.00 25.88
N ALA A 38 -36.59 -8.04 25.16
CA ALA A 38 -36.34 -9.40 25.65
C ALA A 38 -37.56 -10.09 26.30
N GLU A 39 -38.75 -9.56 26.07
CA GLU A 39 -40.01 -10.18 26.47
C GLU A 39 -40.19 -11.51 25.72
N GLY A 40 -40.24 -12.62 26.46
CA GLY A 40 -40.27 -13.98 25.89
C GLY A 40 -38.91 -14.67 25.71
N LEU A 41 -37.79 -14.06 26.15
CA LEU A 41 -36.48 -14.74 26.20
C LEU A 41 -36.18 -15.44 27.56
N GLU A 42 -37.06 -15.31 28.56
CA GLU A 42 -36.98 -15.94 29.91
C GLU A 42 -35.72 -15.57 30.75
N LEU A 43 -34.95 -14.56 30.33
CA LEU A 43 -33.62 -14.22 30.86
C LEU A 43 -33.58 -13.68 32.31
N GLN A 44 -34.72 -13.49 32.97
CA GLN A 44 -34.79 -13.06 34.38
C GLN A 44 -34.98 -14.22 35.37
N GLU A 45 -35.34 -15.43 34.91
CA GLU A 45 -35.65 -16.56 35.80
C GLU A 45 -34.49 -17.55 35.99
N ARG A 46 -33.42 -17.45 35.18
CA ARG A 46 -32.29 -18.40 35.17
C ARG A 46 -30.95 -17.70 34.99
N PRO A 47 -29.84 -18.26 35.50
CA PRO A 47 -28.51 -17.79 35.15
C PRO A 47 -28.27 -17.90 33.64
N CYS A 48 -27.62 -16.90 33.07
CA CYS A 48 -27.39 -16.83 31.64
C CYS A 48 -26.33 -17.86 31.22
N ARG A 49 -26.69 -18.77 30.31
CA ARG A 49 -25.80 -19.83 29.80
C ARG A 49 -24.93 -19.38 28.64
N ASN A 50 -23.74 -19.96 28.50
CA ASN A 50 -22.80 -19.62 27.40
C ASN A 50 -23.44 -19.80 26.00
N ARG A 51 -24.37 -20.76 25.86
CA ARG A 51 -25.20 -20.94 24.66
C ARG A 51 -25.82 -19.64 24.14
N LEU A 52 -26.37 -18.78 25.02
CA LEU A 52 -26.96 -17.50 24.62
C LEU A 52 -25.95 -16.61 23.90
N LEU A 53 -24.80 -16.34 24.52
CA LEU A 53 -23.80 -15.43 23.94
C LEU A 53 -23.21 -15.99 22.63
N ILE A 54 -23.09 -17.31 22.51
CA ILE A 54 -22.65 -17.95 21.26
C ILE A 54 -23.74 -17.81 20.17
N GLN A 55 -25.02 -17.94 20.51
CA GLN A 55 -26.14 -17.67 19.61
C GLN A 55 -26.22 -16.19 19.19
N VAL A 56 -25.93 -15.24 20.10
CA VAL A 56 -25.78 -13.82 19.75
C VAL A 56 -24.59 -13.59 18.80
N GLY A 57 -23.50 -14.36 18.97
CA GLY A 57 -22.37 -14.38 18.06
C GLY A 57 -22.73 -14.87 16.66
N LEU A 58 -23.47 -15.98 16.56
CA LEU A 58 -23.98 -16.50 15.29
C LEU A 58 -24.93 -15.50 14.62
N MET A 59 -25.85 -14.87 15.38
CA MET A 59 -26.75 -13.84 14.87
C MET A 59 -25.97 -12.67 14.25
N ARG A 60 -24.87 -12.25 14.91
CA ARG A 60 -23.98 -11.18 14.44
C ARG A 60 -23.31 -11.52 13.10
N GLU A 61 -23.01 -12.79 12.85
CA GLU A 61 -22.33 -13.26 11.64
C GLU A 61 -23.30 -13.56 10.50
N ASP A 62 -24.36 -14.34 10.75
CA ASP A 62 -25.41 -14.66 9.77
C ASP A 62 -26.05 -13.38 9.18
N ASN A 63 -26.29 -12.36 10.02
CA ASN A 63 -27.00 -11.13 9.64
C ASN A 63 -26.07 -9.90 9.48
N ASN A 64 -24.74 -10.06 9.65
CA ASN A 64 -23.74 -8.98 9.56
C ASN A 64 -23.99 -7.74 10.47
N PHE A 65 -24.70 -7.90 11.58
CA PHE A 65 -25.09 -6.77 12.43
C PHE A 65 -23.90 -6.01 13.06
N PRO A 66 -24.02 -4.68 13.25
CA PRO A 66 -22.99 -3.87 13.92
C PRO A 66 -22.81 -4.26 15.40
N TRP A 67 -21.57 -4.48 15.82
CA TRP A 67 -21.22 -4.76 17.22
C TRP A 67 -21.81 -3.75 18.21
N ILE A 68 -21.85 -2.46 17.86
CA ILE A 68 -22.39 -1.42 18.75
C ILE A 68 -23.89 -1.60 19.05
N ALA A 69 -24.69 -2.08 18.09
CA ALA A 69 -26.11 -2.31 18.28
C ALA A 69 -26.35 -3.50 19.22
N ILE A 70 -25.67 -4.63 18.97
CA ILE A 70 -25.73 -5.83 19.82
C ILE A 70 -25.27 -5.53 21.25
N LEU A 71 -24.15 -4.80 21.40
CA LEU A 71 -23.62 -4.44 22.72
C LEU A 71 -24.52 -3.47 23.49
N ASN A 72 -25.27 -2.60 22.81
CA ASN A 72 -26.24 -1.72 23.45
C ASN A 72 -27.51 -2.49 23.85
N TRP A 73 -27.97 -3.42 23.02
CA TRP A 73 -29.11 -4.31 23.33
C TRP A 73 -28.80 -5.26 24.49
N LEU A 74 -27.66 -5.95 24.50
CA LEU A 74 -27.25 -6.81 25.63
C LEU A 74 -27.15 -6.04 26.96
N LYS A 75 -26.82 -4.74 26.94
CA LYS A 75 -26.82 -3.87 28.13
C LYS A 75 -28.22 -3.46 28.59
N LYS A 76 -29.22 -3.41 27.70
CA LYS A 76 -30.64 -3.29 28.09
C LYS A 76 -31.11 -4.57 28.78
N ILE A 77 -30.75 -5.73 28.22
CA ILE A 77 -31.14 -7.05 28.73
C ILE A 77 -30.52 -7.36 30.10
N PHE A 78 -29.23 -7.07 30.27
CA PHE A 78 -28.48 -7.35 31.50
C PHE A 78 -28.02 -6.06 32.20
N PRO A 79 -28.94 -5.25 32.78
CA PRO A 79 -28.60 -3.95 33.36
C PRO A 79 -27.68 -4.06 34.59
N SER A 80 -27.74 -5.17 35.33
CA SER A 80 -26.80 -5.54 36.40
C SER A 80 -25.35 -5.72 35.92
N HIS A 81 -25.16 -5.97 34.62
CA HIS A 81 -23.88 -6.29 33.98
C HIS A 81 -23.53 -5.31 32.85
N HIS A 82 -24.06 -4.08 32.89
CA HIS A 82 -23.89 -3.08 31.83
C HIS A 82 -22.44 -2.68 31.50
N SER A 83 -21.49 -2.92 32.41
CA SER A 83 -20.05 -2.68 32.23
C SER A 83 -19.27 -3.89 31.69
N THR A 84 -19.89 -5.07 31.65
CA THR A 84 -19.26 -6.33 31.24
C THR A 84 -18.89 -6.29 29.75
N ASP A 85 -17.76 -6.92 29.41
CA ASP A 85 -17.25 -7.01 28.04
C ASP A 85 -17.92 -8.17 27.29
N PHE A 86 -19.20 -7.99 26.97
CA PHE A 86 -19.99 -8.96 26.23
C PHE A 86 -19.31 -9.39 24.92
N ARG A 87 -18.61 -8.48 24.24
CA ARG A 87 -17.86 -8.80 23.01
C ARG A 87 -16.77 -9.82 23.28
N ARG A 88 -15.90 -9.59 24.27
CA ARG A 88 -14.85 -10.56 24.64
C ARG A 88 -15.42 -11.87 25.19
N LEU A 89 -16.55 -11.85 25.88
CA LEU A 89 -17.25 -13.07 26.31
C LEU A 89 -17.76 -13.89 25.13
N ILE A 90 -18.36 -13.24 24.11
CA ILE A 90 -18.81 -13.90 22.88
C ILE A 90 -17.61 -14.46 22.09
N GLU A 91 -16.59 -13.63 21.82
CA GLU A 91 -15.39 -14.02 21.07
C GLU A 91 -14.63 -15.18 21.76
N ARG A 92 -14.50 -15.16 23.09
CA ARG A 92 -13.93 -16.29 23.85
C ARG A 92 -14.86 -17.49 23.88
N GLY A 93 -16.16 -17.31 24.06
CA GLY A 93 -17.15 -18.41 24.10
C GLY A 93 -17.18 -19.22 22.80
N ILE A 94 -17.07 -18.55 21.65
CA ILE A 94 -16.91 -19.19 20.34
C ILE A 94 -15.58 -19.96 20.29
N ALA A 95 -14.45 -19.33 20.62
CA ALA A 95 -13.13 -19.96 20.59
C ALA A 95 -13.03 -21.19 21.52
N THR A 96 -13.58 -21.11 22.74
CA THR A 96 -13.66 -22.23 23.67
C THR A 96 -14.53 -23.35 23.13
N THR A 97 -15.74 -23.05 22.60
CA THR A 97 -16.64 -24.02 21.99
C THR A 97 -15.98 -24.80 20.84
N LEU A 98 -15.21 -24.11 19.99
CA LEU A 98 -14.44 -24.71 18.90
C LEU A 98 -13.30 -25.61 19.41
N SER A 99 -12.62 -25.23 20.51
CA SER A 99 -11.53 -26.01 21.10
C SER A 99 -11.96 -27.27 21.86
N LEU A 100 -13.22 -27.35 22.30
CA LEU A 100 -13.72 -28.44 23.13
C LEU A 100 -14.31 -29.59 22.29
N GLY A 101 -14.02 -30.82 22.70
CA GLY A 101 -14.64 -32.05 22.19
C GLY A 101 -16.11 -32.19 22.63
N SER A 102 -16.87 -33.06 21.95
CA SER A 102 -18.35 -33.13 22.01
C SER A 102 -18.97 -33.03 23.40
N TYR A 103 -18.55 -33.89 24.36
CA TYR A 103 -19.10 -33.91 25.71
C TYR A 103 -18.76 -32.64 26.51
N ALA A 104 -17.51 -32.16 26.42
CA ALA A 104 -17.08 -30.95 27.10
C ALA A 104 -17.72 -29.69 26.48
N ARG A 105 -17.96 -29.68 25.17
CA ARG A 105 -18.70 -28.64 24.44
C ARG A 105 -20.14 -28.52 24.93
N LEU A 106 -20.85 -29.65 25.07
CA LEU A 106 -22.18 -29.69 25.67
C LEU A 106 -22.17 -29.11 27.11
N SER A 107 -21.23 -29.57 27.94
CA SER A 107 -21.10 -29.09 29.33
C SER A 107 -20.77 -27.60 29.43
N PHE A 108 -20.02 -27.04 28.46
CA PHE A 108 -19.68 -25.62 28.42
C PHE A 108 -20.82 -24.74 27.90
N LEU A 109 -21.57 -25.21 26.87
CA LEU A 109 -22.73 -24.49 26.34
C LEU A 109 -23.83 -24.33 27.40
N GLU A 110 -24.06 -25.38 28.19
CA GLU A 110 -25.10 -25.41 29.23
C GLU A 110 -24.64 -24.85 30.59
N SER A 111 -23.36 -24.46 30.74
CA SER A 111 -22.87 -23.80 31.95
C SER A 111 -23.08 -22.28 31.92
N ASP A 112 -23.07 -21.69 33.12
CA ASP A 112 -23.33 -20.27 33.32
C ASP A 112 -22.18 -19.37 32.85
N ILE A 113 -22.51 -18.14 32.46
CA ILE A 113 -21.56 -17.11 32.05
C ILE A 113 -20.94 -16.42 33.27
N ASN A 114 -19.61 -16.37 33.29
CA ASN A 114 -18.86 -15.59 34.27
C ASN A 114 -18.97 -14.08 33.97
N PHE A 115 -20.02 -13.42 34.48
CA PHE A 115 -20.17 -11.96 34.38
C PHE A 115 -19.12 -11.17 35.18
N ASN A 116 -18.38 -11.83 36.10
CA ASN A 116 -17.24 -11.24 36.81
C ASN A 116 -15.93 -11.27 35.98
N PHE A 117 -15.97 -11.69 34.71
CA PHE A 117 -14.81 -11.75 33.82
C PHE A 117 -14.18 -10.36 33.56
N VAL A 118 -12.94 -10.19 34.01
CA VAL A 118 -12.11 -8.99 33.74
C VAL A 118 -11.52 -9.04 32.34
N GLY A 119 -10.91 -10.19 32.02
CA GLY A 119 -10.16 -10.48 30.79
C GLY A 119 -9.37 -11.79 30.97
N PRO A 120 -8.78 -12.34 29.90
CA PRO A 120 -8.16 -13.67 29.91
C PRO A 120 -6.97 -13.83 30.88
N ILE A 121 -6.20 -12.78 31.15
CA ILE A 121 -4.99 -12.91 31.99
C ILE A 121 -5.38 -12.90 33.47
N CYS A 122 -6.25 -11.97 33.90
CA CYS A 122 -6.78 -11.95 35.26
C CYS A 122 -7.63 -13.20 35.58
N ASP A 123 -8.39 -13.70 34.60
CA ASP A 123 -9.13 -14.96 34.69
C ASP A 123 -8.20 -16.16 34.96
N SER A 124 -7.04 -16.24 34.30
CA SER A 124 -6.05 -17.32 34.48
C SER A 124 -5.42 -17.43 35.87
N ILE A 125 -5.53 -16.38 36.69
CA ILE A 125 -5.04 -16.33 38.09
C ILE A 125 -6.20 -16.17 39.11
N GLY A 126 -7.45 -16.34 38.69
CA GLY A 126 -8.61 -16.23 39.58
C GLY A 126 -8.85 -14.81 40.13
N VAL A 127 -8.53 -13.77 39.34
CA VAL A 127 -8.77 -12.36 39.68
C VAL A 127 -10.04 -11.88 38.97
N GLU A 128 -11.17 -12.14 39.62
CA GLU A 128 -12.50 -11.67 39.21
C GLU A 128 -12.73 -10.16 39.46
N ARG A 129 -13.72 -9.59 38.75
CA ARG A 129 -14.20 -8.19 38.85
C ARG A 129 -14.28 -7.68 40.29
N GLN A 130 -14.87 -8.46 41.22
CA GLN A 130 -15.02 -8.06 42.61
C GLN A 130 -13.68 -7.77 43.31
N HIS A 131 -12.64 -8.60 43.08
CA HIS A 131 -11.32 -8.40 43.67
C HIS A 131 -10.69 -7.06 43.25
N LEU A 132 -10.87 -6.66 41.99
CA LEU A 132 -10.36 -5.38 41.47
C LEU A 132 -11.18 -4.18 41.96
N LEU A 133 -12.51 -4.30 42.02
CA LEU A 133 -13.38 -3.21 42.47
C LEU A 133 -13.25 -2.92 43.97
N GLU A 134 -13.18 -3.98 44.79
CA GLU A 134 -13.05 -3.87 46.25
C GLU A 134 -11.59 -3.67 46.71
N MET A 135 -10.63 -3.59 45.79
CA MET A 135 -9.20 -3.44 46.08
C MET A 135 -8.64 -4.53 47.00
N ARG A 136 -9.19 -5.76 46.94
CA ARG A 136 -8.74 -6.90 47.74
C ARG A 136 -7.28 -7.23 47.42
N ASP A 137 -6.54 -7.71 48.42
CA ASP A 137 -5.21 -8.29 48.19
C ASP A 137 -5.37 -9.63 47.44
N PHE A 138 -4.63 -9.78 46.35
CA PHE A 138 -4.51 -11.02 45.57
C PHE A 138 -3.04 -11.32 45.24
N SER A 139 -2.10 -10.75 45.99
CA SER A 139 -0.66 -10.86 45.76
C SER A 139 -0.19 -12.32 45.71
N GLU A 140 -0.68 -13.19 46.60
CA GLU A 140 -0.35 -14.62 46.60
C GLU A 140 -0.69 -15.33 45.28
N ARG A 141 -1.77 -14.90 44.60
CA ARG A 141 -2.18 -15.43 43.28
C ARG A 141 -1.39 -14.79 42.13
N ALA A 142 -0.90 -13.58 42.32
CA ALA A 142 -0.23 -12.77 41.31
C ALA A 142 1.30 -12.87 41.33
N GLN A 143 1.90 -13.32 42.44
CA GLN A 143 3.36 -13.38 42.66
C GLN A 143 4.11 -14.28 41.66
N SER A 144 3.41 -15.25 41.06
CA SER A 144 3.94 -16.17 40.03
C SER A 144 3.84 -15.64 38.60
N LEU A 145 3.13 -14.52 38.37
CA LEU A 145 2.86 -14.00 37.03
C LEU A 145 3.70 -12.74 36.72
N GLU A 146 4.51 -12.81 35.66
CA GLU A 146 5.23 -11.63 35.18
C GLU A 146 4.27 -10.58 34.60
N VAL A 147 4.50 -9.30 34.91
CA VAL A 147 3.67 -8.19 34.42
C VAL A 147 3.95 -7.95 32.94
N THR A 148 3.09 -8.47 32.07
CA THR A 148 3.18 -8.33 30.62
C THR A 148 2.45 -7.10 30.08
N ASN A 149 2.80 -6.69 28.86
CA ASN A 149 2.06 -5.64 28.13
C ASN A 149 0.56 -5.97 27.98
N GLY A 150 0.22 -7.25 27.82
CA GLY A 150 -1.16 -7.74 27.74
C GLY A 150 -1.94 -7.46 29.03
N LEU A 151 -1.37 -7.78 30.19
CA LEU A 151 -1.97 -7.51 31.50
C LEU A 151 -2.21 -6.01 31.71
N ILE A 152 -1.24 -5.17 31.32
CA ILE A 152 -1.38 -3.71 31.41
C ILE A 152 -2.54 -3.20 30.55
N LEU A 153 -2.70 -3.71 29.32
CA LEU A 153 -3.82 -3.34 28.44
C LEU A 153 -5.16 -3.87 28.96
N GLU A 154 -5.19 -5.06 29.55
CA GLU A 154 -6.38 -5.67 30.15
C GLU A 154 -6.90 -4.84 31.34
N LEU A 155 -6.05 -4.53 32.31
CA LEU A 155 -6.38 -3.67 33.45
C LEU A 155 -6.72 -2.24 33.01
N CYS A 156 -6.03 -1.70 32.00
CA CYS A 156 -6.35 -0.40 31.41
C CYS A 156 -7.74 -0.35 30.77
N ASN A 157 -8.20 -1.44 30.17
CA ASN A 157 -9.49 -1.52 29.51
C ASN A 157 -10.59 -1.78 30.56
N PHE A 158 -10.35 -2.63 31.56
CA PHE A 158 -11.24 -2.80 32.70
C PHE A 158 -11.52 -1.47 33.43
N ALA A 159 -10.47 -0.72 33.79
CA ALA A 159 -10.63 0.60 34.42
C ALA A 159 -11.43 1.57 33.55
N ALA A 160 -11.27 1.54 32.23
CA ALA A 160 -12.04 2.39 31.31
C ALA A 160 -13.52 1.96 31.21
N ARG A 161 -13.83 0.66 31.18
CA ARG A 161 -15.22 0.15 31.16
C ARG A 161 -15.98 0.49 32.46
N GLU A 162 -15.32 0.34 33.60
CA GLU A 162 -15.87 0.65 34.93
C GLU A 162 -15.79 2.16 35.30
N LYS A 163 -15.28 3.01 34.40
CA LYS A 163 -15.06 4.47 34.61
C LYS A 163 -14.16 4.83 35.81
N ILE A 164 -13.27 3.91 36.20
CA ILE A 164 -12.35 4.07 37.35
C ILE A 164 -11.17 4.97 36.96
N ALA A 165 -10.77 5.85 37.87
CA ALA A 165 -9.60 6.70 37.69
C ALA A 165 -8.33 5.85 37.51
N ALA A 166 -7.66 5.98 36.35
CA ALA A 166 -6.53 5.12 35.96
C ALA A 166 -5.29 5.18 36.88
N VAL A 167 -5.26 6.07 37.89
CA VAL A 167 -4.28 6.03 38.99
C VAL A 167 -4.36 4.72 39.80
N VAL A 168 -5.55 4.11 39.90
CA VAL A 168 -5.80 2.86 40.62
C VAL A 168 -5.00 1.67 40.06
N LEU A 169 -4.59 1.74 38.79
CA LEU A 169 -3.67 0.77 38.17
C LEU A 169 -2.38 0.59 38.99
N VAL A 170 -1.87 1.64 39.64
CA VAL A 170 -0.67 1.53 40.48
C VAL A 170 -0.91 0.62 41.68
N THR A 171 -2.08 0.70 42.30
CA THR A 171 -2.43 -0.13 43.47
C THR A 171 -2.65 -1.59 43.06
N TRP A 172 -3.35 -1.86 41.95
CA TRP A 172 -3.47 -3.22 41.44
C TRP A 172 -2.10 -3.83 41.09
N LEU A 173 -1.21 -3.07 40.43
CA LEU A 173 0.13 -3.55 40.03
C LEU A 173 1.07 -3.86 41.20
N ARG A 174 0.80 -3.37 42.42
CA ARG A 174 1.56 -3.76 43.63
C ARG A 174 1.31 -5.21 44.08
N ASN A 175 0.21 -5.83 43.65
CA ASN A 175 -0.06 -7.26 43.88
C ASN A 175 0.86 -8.15 43.02
N PHE A 176 1.10 -7.75 41.76
CA PHE A 176 1.98 -8.47 40.84
C PHE A 176 3.47 -8.18 41.09
N ASN A 177 3.81 -7.01 41.66
CA ASN A 177 5.18 -6.66 41.95
C ASN A 177 5.29 -5.75 43.19
N HIS A 178 5.66 -6.33 44.33
CA HIS A 178 5.87 -5.62 45.59
C HIS A 178 7.04 -4.61 45.58
N GLU A 179 7.92 -4.62 44.56
CA GLU A 179 8.96 -3.59 44.39
C GLU A 179 8.42 -2.31 43.74
N PHE A 180 7.37 -2.44 42.93
CA PHE A 180 6.73 -1.30 42.30
C PHE A 180 6.09 -0.39 43.35
N CYS A 181 6.37 0.91 43.28
CA CYS A 181 5.86 1.91 44.22
C CYS A 181 6.20 1.62 45.72
N LYS A 182 7.31 0.93 46.03
CA LYS A 182 7.82 0.74 47.42
C LYS A 182 7.86 2.04 48.24
N ASN A 183 8.13 3.16 47.59
CA ASN A 183 8.25 4.49 48.22
C ASN A 183 6.89 5.16 48.55
N GLY A 184 5.75 4.48 48.37
CA GLY A 184 4.41 4.98 48.69
C GLY A 184 3.84 6.08 47.77
N ASP A 185 4.67 6.75 46.97
CA ASP A 185 4.26 7.84 46.06
C ASP A 185 3.52 7.33 44.80
N ILE A 186 2.24 7.01 44.99
CA ILE A 186 1.31 6.51 43.97
C ILE A 186 1.21 7.49 42.78
N GLN A 187 1.21 8.80 43.02
CA GLN A 187 1.03 9.81 41.97
C GLN A 187 2.26 9.92 41.05
N LYS A 188 3.47 9.86 41.61
CA LYS A 188 4.72 9.85 40.84
C LYS A 188 4.93 8.53 40.11
N ALA A 189 4.59 7.41 40.74
CA ALA A 189 4.54 6.11 40.07
C ALA A 189 3.56 6.13 38.88
N TYR A 190 2.36 6.67 39.07
CA TYR A 190 1.37 6.83 38.00
C TYR A 190 1.85 7.77 36.88
N LYS A 191 2.53 8.87 37.20
CA LYS A 191 3.08 9.81 36.19
C LYS A 191 4.08 9.12 35.25
N VAL A 192 4.94 8.24 35.76
CA VAL A 192 5.86 7.44 34.94
C VAL A 192 5.11 6.35 34.17
N LEU A 193 4.20 5.64 34.84
CA LEU A 193 3.39 4.56 34.26
C LEU A 193 2.52 5.05 33.09
N ARG A 194 1.88 6.22 33.22
CA ARG A 194 1.04 6.86 32.20
C ARG A 194 1.79 7.10 30.88
N GLY A 195 3.07 7.50 30.96
CA GLY A 195 3.91 7.70 29.78
C GLY A 195 4.16 6.38 29.02
N LYS A 196 4.54 5.31 29.74
CA LYS A 196 4.70 3.97 29.16
C LYS A 196 3.38 3.43 28.59
N ILE A 197 2.25 3.62 29.30
CA ILE A 197 0.92 3.20 28.84
C ILE A 197 0.49 3.95 27.56
N LYS A 198 0.76 5.26 27.42
CA LYS A 198 0.42 6.00 26.18
C LYS A 198 1.13 5.37 24.98
N LYS A 199 2.44 5.11 25.09
CA LYS A 199 3.22 4.44 24.04
C LYS A 199 2.70 3.03 23.74
N LEU A 200 2.41 2.23 24.76
CA LEU A 200 1.85 0.88 24.58
C LEU A 200 0.49 0.90 23.86
N LYS A 201 -0.43 1.81 24.24
CA LYS A 201 -1.73 1.97 23.57
C LYS A 201 -1.60 2.46 22.13
N MET A 202 -0.63 3.35 21.83
CA MET A 202 -0.33 3.77 20.46
C MET A 202 0.20 2.60 19.62
N CYS A 203 1.17 1.84 20.13
CA CYS A 203 1.67 0.63 19.48
C CYS A 203 0.55 -0.39 19.23
N TYR A 204 -0.30 -0.66 20.23
CA TYR A 204 -1.42 -1.60 20.09
C TYR A 204 -2.40 -1.18 18.99
N ARG A 205 -2.86 0.08 18.99
CA ARG A 205 -3.72 0.64 17.91
C ARG A 205 -3.07 0.55 16.52
N ASN A 206 -1.75 0.74 16.43
CA ASN A 206 -0.99 0.62 15.19
C ASN A 206 -0.85 -0.84 14.67
N TYR A 207 -1.13 -1.85 15.50
CA TYR A 207 -1.29 -3.24 15.07
C TYR A 207 -2.77 -3.58 14.80
N GLU A 208 -3.69 -3.12 15.65
CA GLU A 208 -5.15 -3.32 15.53
C GLU A 208 -5.73 -2.76 14.22
N THR A 209 -5.21 -1.62 13.75
CA THR A 209 -5.60 -0.99 12.46
C THR A 209 -4.97 -1.64 11.22
N ARG A 210 -4.08 -2.63 11.37
CA ARG A 210 -3.39 -3.31 10.24
C ARG A 210 -3.93 -4.72 10.06
N SER A 211 -4.94 -4.87 9.20
CA SER A 211 -5.63 -6.14 8.99
C SER A 211 -4.70 -7.31 8.59
N TYR A 212 -4.52 -8.25 9.52
CA TYR A 212 -4.16 -9.66 9.28
C TYR A 212 -2.93 -9.97 8.39
N ARG A 213 -1.74 -9.50 8.79
CA ARG A 213 -0.49 -10.28 8.60
C ARG A 213 0.41 -10.22 9.83
N ARG A 214 0.62 -11.40 10.45
CA ARG A 214 1.37 -11.69 11.71
C ARG A 214 0.70 -11.27 13.02
N ASN A 215 -0.30 -12.06 13.45
CA ASN A 215 -0.71 -12.10 14.86
C ASN A 215 0.49 -12.28 15.80
N ALA A 216 1.43 -13.17 15.46
CA ALA A 216 2.65 -13.41 16.22
C ALA A 216 3.45 -12.15 16.62
N ALA A 217 3.39 -11.06 15.84
CA ALA A 217 4.05 -9.80 16.23
C ALA A 217 3.28 -9.05 17.34
N MET A 218 1.96 -9.11 17.30
CA MET A 218 1.06 -8.57 18.33
C MET A 218 1.02 -9.46 19.57
N GLU A 219 1.03 -10.79 19.40
CA GLU A 219 1.10 -11.77 20.49
C GLU A 219 2.44 -11.67 21.23
N ASN A 220 3.57 -11.61 20.51
CA ASN A 220 4.88 -11.33 21.13
C ASN A 220 4.91 -9.96 21.83
N LEU A 221 4.26 -8.92 21.28
CA LEU A 221 4.13 -7.65 21.98
C LEU A 221 3.34 -7.80 23.28
N LEU A 222 2.18 -8.47 23.26
CA LEU A 222 1.31 -8.69 24.42
C LEU A 222 1.95 -9.57 25.49
N GLN A 223 2.72 -10.59 25.10
CA GLN A 223 3.44 -11.50 26.00
C GLN A 223 4.73 -10.88 26.56
N SER A 224 5.36 -9.93 25.86
CA SER A 224 6.61 -9.30 26.34
C SER A 224 6.41 -8.53 27.66
N PRO A 225 7.43 -8.54 28.55
CA PRO A 225 7.33 -7.96 29.88
C PRO A 225 7.28 -6.43 29.85
N PHE A 226 6.40 -5.87 30.68
CA PHE A 226 6.28 -4.43 30.91
C PHE A 226 7.14 -4.05 32.12
N GLU A 227 8.30 -3.42 31.88
CA GLU A 227 9.21 -3.03 32.95
C GLU A 227 8.59 -2.00 33.92
N LEU A 228 8.16 -2.46 35.11
CA LEU A 228 7.71 -1.59 36.19
C LEU A 228 8.86 -0.86 36.90
N VAL A 229 10.07 -1.44 36.93
CA VAL A 229 11.25 -0.90 37.61
C VAL A 229 12.48 -1.05 36.70
N CYS A 230 13.22 0.04 36.46
CA CYS A 230 14.43 0.01 35.63
C CYS A 230 15.60 -0.66 36.37
N LYS A 231 16.01 -1.85 35.91
CA LYS A 231 17.22 -2.55 36.40
C LYS A 231 18.47 -1.83 35.87
N LYS A 232 19.29 -1.25 36.76
CA LYS A 232 20.58 -0.63 36.38
C LYS A 232 21.61 -1.72 36.07
N THR A 233 22.14 -1.74 34.86
CA THR A 233 23.32 -2.56 34.51
C THR A 233 24.63 -1.87 34.91
N PRO A 234 25.70 -2.60 35.29
CA PRO A 234 26.98 -1.99 35.66
C PRO A 234 27.71 -1.39 34.46
N LYS A 235 28.34 -0.23 34.64
CA LYS A 235 29.20 0.39 33.63
C LYS A 235 30.61 -0.18 33.69
N PHE A 236 31.08 -0.81 32.62
CA PHE A 236 32.51 -1.08 32.45
C PHE A 236 33.26 0.17 31.96
N ILE A 237 34.45 0.41 32.52
CA ILE A 237 35.30 1.56 32.19
C ILE A 237 36.35 1.11 31.17
N VAL A 238 36.43 1.80 30.02
CA VAL A 238 37.50 1.64 29.04
C VAL A 238 38.27 2.96 28.91
N LYS A 239 39.60 2.88 28.78
CA LYS A 239 40.52 4.00 29.04
C LYS A 239 40.56 5.02 27.89
N LYS A 240 40.52 6.31 28.25
CA LYS A 240 40.74 7.45 27.35
C LYS A 240 42.16 7.41 26.78
N ARG A 241 42.32 7.33 25.45
CA ARG A 241 43.62 7.51 24.78
C ARG A 241 43.83 9.00 24.50
N VAL A 242 44.98 9.53 24.88
CA VAL A 242 45.32 10.95 24.64
C VAL A 242 45.56 11.18 23.16
N ARG A 243 44.93 12.22 22.60
CA ARG A 243 45.31 12.82 21.31
C ARG A 243 45.89 14.19 21.60
N ARG A 244 46.91 14.59 20.85
CA ARG A 244 47.66 15.84 21.03
C ARG A 244 46.82 17.01 20.51
N ASP A 245 46.81 18.13 21.22
CA ASP A 245 46.23 19.38 20.73
C ASP A 245 47.14 20.00 19.67
N ASP A 246 46.53 20.52 18.61
CA ASP A 246 47.04 21.61 17.77
C ASP A 246 45.84 22.51 17.43
N ASN A 247 46.06 23.83 17.35
CA ASN A 247 45.03 24.83 17.64
C ASN A 247 44.27 25.40 16.42
N ASN A 248 43.05 25.86 16.70
CA ASN A 248 42.30 26.94 16.05
C ASN A 248 42.11 26.94 14.52
N SER A 249 40.87 26.68 14.11
CA SER A 249 40.12 27.58 13.24
C SER A 249 38.63 27.58 13.62
N GLU A 250 37.89 28.60 13.23
CA GLU A 250 36.68 29.04 13.96
C GLU A 250 35.39 28.28 13.60
N LYS A 251 34.41 28.33 14.51
CA LYS A 251 33.02 27.93 14.23
C LYS A 251 32.32 29.00 13.39
N TYR A 252 32.25 28.81 12.08
CA TYR A 252 31.37 29.61 11.23
C TYR A 252 29.91 29.17 11.41
N SER A 253 29.12 30.05 12.02
CA SER A 253 27.66 29.96 12.08
C SER A 253 27.08 30.51 10.78
N ILE A 254 26.92 29.66 9.76
CA ILE A 254 26.19 30.04 8.54
C ILE A 254 24.74 30.32 8.94
N LYS A 255 24.34 31.59 8.87
CA LYS A 255 22.93 31.97 8.75
C LYS A 255 22.54 31.83 7.29
N GLU A 256 21.37 31.27 7.04
CA GLU A 256 20.70 31.44 5.75
C GLU A 256 20.07 32.85 5.74
N GLU A 257 20.48 33.69 4.81
CA GLU A 257 19.70 34.85 4.36
C GLU A 257 19.22 34.60 2.93
N PRO A 258 17.98 34.97 2.57
CA PRO A 258 17.41 34.64 1.27
C PRO A 258 17.79 35.70 0.21
N GLU A 259 18.62 35.34 -0.77
CA GLU A 259 18.84 36.18 -1.94
C GLU A 259 17.78 35.93 -3.03
N SER A 260 16.96 36.96 -3.26
CA SER A 260 16.04 37.07 -4.39
C SER A 260 16.71 37.77 -5.57
N TRP A 261 16.65 37.19 -6.77
CA TRP A 261 17.09 37.85 -8.01
C TRP A 261 16.09 37.66 -9.16
N GLU A 262 15.15 38.59 -9.28
CA GLU A 262 14.62 38.99 -10.59
C GLU A 262 15.62 39.97 -11.22
N ILE A 263 16.08 39.77 -12.46
CA ILE A 263 16.39 40.86 -13.41
C ILE A 263 16.02 40.41 -14.84
N THR A 264 15.46 41.36 -15.57
CA THR A 264 14.86 41.36 -16.92
C THR A 264 15.69 40.80 -18.08
N GLU A 265 14.98 40.38 -19.13
CA GLU A 265 15.48 40.25 -20.51
C GLU A 265 16.12 41.54 -21.04
N THR A 266 17.07 41.45 -21.99
CA THR A 266 17.22 42.46 -23.05
C THR A 266 17.98 41.96 -24.29
N SER A 267 17.57 42.48 -25.43
CA SER A 267 18.17 42.46 -26.79
C SER A 267 19.64 42.97 -26.86
N GLU A 268 20.44 42.80 -27.93
CA GLU A 268 20.19 42.30 -29.30
C GLU A 268 21.48 41.87 -30.07
N VAL A 269 21.30 41.23 -31.23
CA VAL A 269 22.14 41.29 -32.47
C VAL A 269 23.68 41.19 -32.38
N ILE A 270 24.22 40.14 -33.04
CA ILE A 270 24.98 40.28 -34.31
C ILE A 270 24.55 39.14 -35.24
N ARG A 271 24.42 39.41 -36.55
CA ARG A 271 24.17 38.41 -37.59
C ARG A 271 25.44 38.21 -38.42
N GLU A 272 25.72 36.97 -38.81
CA GLU A 272 26.29 36.74 -40.14
C GLU A 272 25.70 35.45 -40.76
N VAL A 273 25.70 35.35 -42.09
CA VAL A 273 24.79 34.48 -42.84
C VAL A 273 25.53 33.62 -43.87
N VAL A 274 25.54 32.31 -43.66
CA VAL A 274 25.90 31.33 -44.70
C VAL A 274 24.75 30.36 -44.94
N ARG A 275 24.04 30.54 -46.05
CA ARG A 275 22.94 29.66 -46.47
C ARG A 275 23.47 28.43 -47.22
N LYS A 276 23.21 27.22 -46.70
CA LYS A 276 23.10 26.00 -47.51
C LYS A 276 21.82 25.24 -47.14
N LYS A 277 21.24 24.54 -48.11
CA LYS A 277 19.92 23.88 -47.98
C LYS A 277 20.02 22.60 -47.14
N PRO A 278 18.99 22.22 -46.36
CA PRO A 278 19.03 21.03 -45.53
C PRO A 278 18.93 19.74 -46.35
N LYS A 279 19.70 18.72 -45.96
CA LYS A 279 19.25 17.33 -46.07
C LYS A 279 18.37 17.02 -44.86
N LYS A 280 17.36 16.17 -45.03
CA LYS A 280 16.63 15.59 -43.89
C LYS A 280 17.44 14.44 -43.31
N GLU A 281 18.11 14.68 -42.20
CA GLU A 281 18.46 13.61 -41.25
C GLU A 281 17.28 13.48 -40.26
N PRO A 282 16.96 12.27 -39.78
CA PRO A 282 15.97 12.12 -38.72
C PRO A 282 16.54 12.72 -37.43
N VAL A 283 15.86 13.74 -36.91
CA VAL A 283 16.25 14.40 -35.64
C VAL A 283 16.22 13.35 -34.53
N ALA A 284 17.33 13.21 -33.80
CA ALA A 284 17.39 12.35 -32.64
C ALA A 284 16.32 12.77 -31.63
N ALA A 285 15.61 11.82 -31.03
CA ALA A 285 14.58 12.10 -30.04
C ALA A 285 15.21 12.90 -28.88
N ASP A 286 14.71 14.12 -28.67
CA ASP A 286 15.15 14.99 -27.60
C ASP A 286 14.69 14.41 -26.26
N CYS A 287 15.64 13.95 -25.44
CA CYS A 287 15.36 13.35 -24.13
C CYS A 287 15.04 14.45 -23.10
N GLY A 288 13.92 15.15 -23.32
CA GLY A 288 13.36 16.11 -22.38
C GLY A 288 13.07 15.47 -21.02
N ASN A 289 13.30 16.22 -19.95
CA ASN A 289 13.08 15.75 -18.58
C ASN A 289 11.57 15.74 -18.22
N GLU A 290 10.86 14.68 -18.57
CA GLU A 290 9.55 14.39 -17.98
C GLU A 290 9.72 13.65 -16.63
N ASP A 291 9.91 14.42 -15.55
CA ASP A 291 9.95 13.89 -14.16
C ASP A 291 8.53 13.57 -13.66
N VAL A 292 7.86 12.63 -14.34
CA VAL A 292 6.50 12.17 -14.04
C VAL A 292 6.51 10.65 -13.90
N ASN A 293 6.05 10.12 -12.75
CA ASN A 293 5.89 8.68 -12.53
C ASN A 293 4.63 8.13 -13.24
N ALA A 294 4.58 8.28 -14.57
CA ALA A 294 3.77 7.40 -15.40
C ALA A 294 4.47 6.02 -15.41
N GLY A 295 3.81 4.98 -14.91
CA GLY A 295 4.31 3.62 -15.04
C GLY A 295 4.37 3.24 -16.52
N GLU A 296 5.50 2.74 -17.01
CA GLU A 296 5.63 2.40 -18.43
C GLU A 296 4.65 1.27 -18.81
N PRO A 297 4.04 1.33 -20.01
CA PRO A 297 3.06 0.34 -20.46
C PRO A 297 3.71 -1.04 -20.53
N GLN A 298 3.14 -2.01 -19.81
CA GLN A 298 3.64 -3.40 -19.84
C GLN A 298 3.04 -4.10 -21.06
N THR A 299 3.89 -4.72 -21.87
CA THR A 299 3.46 -5.45 -23.07
C THR A 299 2.77 -6.76 -22.68
N LEU A 300 2.02 -7.36 -23.61
CA LEU A 300 1.53 -8.74 -23.40
C LEU A 300 2.68 -9.75 -23.22
N LEU A 301 3.88 -9.48 -23.76
CA LEU A 301 5.07 -10.30 -23.56
C LEU A 301 5.58 -10.24 -22.11
N ASP A 302 5.64 -9.06 -21.49
CA ASP A 302 6.00 -8.90 -20.06
C ASP A 302 5.06 -9.72 -19.15
N ILE A 303 3.77 -9.72 -19.48
CA ILE A 303 2.73 -10.47 -18.75
C ILE A 303 2.88 -11.97 -18.98
N ALA A 304 3.20 -12.41 -20.20
CA ALA A 304 3.49 -13.82 -20.53
C ALA A 304 4.71 -14.33 -19.74
N MET A 305 5.80 -13.57 -19.74
CA MET A 305 7.04 -13.90 -19.02
C MET A 305 6.84 -13.93 -17.50
N THR A 306 6.15 -12.93 -16.96
CA THR A 306 5.70 -12.87 -15.57
C THR A 306 4.87 -14.10 -15.19
N SER A 307 4.04 -14.59 -16.12
CA SER A 307 3.21 -15.79 -15.92
C SER A 307 4.05 -17.07 -15.94
N VAL A 308 4.97 -17.24 -16.90
CA VAL A 308 5.91 -18.38 -16.97
C VAL A 308 6.75 -18.47 -15.69
N GLN A 309 7.31 -17.36 -15.20
CA GLN A 309 8.08 -17.33 -13.95
C GLN A 309 7.24 -17.75 -12.73
N LYS A 310 6.07 -17.13 -12.54
CA LYS A 310 5.20 -17.39 -11.38
C LYS A 310 4.64 -18.82 -11.40
N LEU A 311 4.24 -19.33 -12.56
CA LEU A 311 3.78 -20.71 -12.71
C LEU A 311 4.93 -21.70 -12.49
N SER A 312 6.13 -21.45 -13.02
CA SER A 312 7.30 -22.31 -12.77
C SER A 312 7.60 -22.45 -11.28
N SER A 313 7.46 -21.37 -10.50
CA SER A 313 7.60 -21.41 -9.03
C SER A 313 6.51 -22.24 -8.35
N VAL A 314 5.25 -22.16 -8.83
CA VAL A 314 4.11 -22.93 -8.27
C VAL A 314 4.20 -24.42 -8.60
N TYR A 315 4.64 -24.77 -9.81
CA TYR A 315 4.76 -26.16 -10.29
C TYR A 315 6.10 -26.82 -9.98
N GLY A 316 6.98 -26.17 -9.18
CA GLY A 316 8.29 -26.71 -8.80
C GLY A 316 9.30 -26.81 -9.94
N GLY A 317 9.06 -26.14 -11.06
CA GLY A 317 9.89 -26.15 -12.26
C GLY A 317 9.09 -26.04 -13.56
N LYS A 318 9.81 -26.01 -14.68
CA LYS A 318 9.28 -25.83 -16.05
C LYS A 318 8.71 -27.14 -16.63
N THR A 319 7.81 -27.77 -15.86
CA THR A 319 7.14 -29.03 -16.21
C THR A 319 6.23 -28.89 -17.43
N ALA A 320 5.87 -30.00 -18.08
CA ALA A 320 4.93 -30.00 -19.20
C ALA A 320 3.56 -29.38 -18.81
N ALA A 321 3.07 -29.68 -17.60
CA ALA A 321 1.86 -29.07 -17.05
C ALA A 321 2.00 -27.55 -16.86
N CYS A 322 3.15 -27.08 -16.35
CA CYS A 322 3.44 -25.65 -16.24
C CYS A 322 3.41 -24.96 -17.62
N LYS A 323 4.08 -25.55 -18.62
CA LYS A 323 4.11 -25.02 -20.00
C LYS A 323 2.71 -24.93 -20.62
N GLN A 324 1.89 -25.97 -20.45
CA GLN A 324 0.51 -25.98 -20.94
C GLN A 324 -0.33 -24.88 -20.27
N VAL A 325 -0.28 -24.78 -18.93
CA VAL A 325 -1.05 -23.77 -18.18
C VAL A 325 -0.58 -22.34 -18.49
N SER A 326 0.72 -22.10 -18.73
CA SER A 326 1.20 -20.79 -19.18
C SER A 326 0.74 -20.44 -20.59
N LEU A 327 0.72 -21.41 -21.52
CA LEU A 327 0.21 -21.21 -22.88
C LEU A 327 -1.30 -20.94 -22.89
N ASP A 328 -2.08 -21.67 -22.08
CA ASP A 328 -3.53 -21.46 -21.99
C ASP A 328 -3.88 -20.16 -21.27
N LEU A 329 -3.09 -19.73 -20.28
CA LEU A 329 -3.22 -18.39 -19.70
C LEU A 329 -2.89 -17.30 -20.74
N LEU A 330 -1.84 -17.47 -21.53
CA LEU A 330 -1.47 -16.53 -22.60
C LEU A 330 -2.55 -16.45 -23.69
N ARG A 331 -3.12 -17.58 -24.12
CA ARG A 331 -4.27 -17.63 -25.06
C ARG A 331 -5.42 -16.76 -24.56
N ASN A 332 -5.78 -16.88 -23.28
CA ASN A 332 -6.84 -16.09 -22.67
C ASN A 332 -6.48 -14.59 -22.57
N GLN A 333 -5.25 -14.25 -22.20
CA GLN A 333 -4.78 -12.85 -22.10
C GLN A 333 -4.72 -12.18 -23.48
N TYR A 334 -4.26 -12.91 -24.50
CA TYR A 334 -4.20 -12.47 -25.88
C TYR A 334 -5.61 -12.24 -26.48
N ALA A 335 -6.53 -13.20 -26.28
CA ALA A 335 -7.92 -13.09 -26.75
C ALA A 335 -8.73 -11.99 -26.03
N LEU A 336 -8.26 -11.49 -24.89
CA LEU A 336 -8.77 -10.28 -24.25
C LEU A 336 -8.11 -9.02 -24.82
N THR A 337 -6.81 -9.04 -25.10
CA THR A 337 -6.06 -7.93 -25.71
C THR A 337 -6.61 -7.57 -27.09
N CYS A 338 -6.91 -8.58 -27.92
CA CYS A 338 -7.49 -8.39 -29.26
C CYS A 338 -8.88 -7.69 -29.29
N LYS A 339 -9.57 -7.61 -28.14
CA LYS A 339 -10.87 -6.91 -28.04
C LYS A 339 -10.72 -5.41 -27.84
N GLU A 340 -9.63 -4.98 -27.19
CA GLU A 340 -9.32 -3.56 -26.96
C GLU A 340 -8.39 -3.02 -28.07
N HIS A 341 -7.62 -3.89 -28.75
CA HIS A 341 -6.69 -3.53 -29.83
C HIS A 341 -7.06 -4.21 -31.16
N PRO A 342 -7.96 -3.62 -31.98
CA PRO A 342 -8.41 -4.21 -33.25
C PRO A 342 -7.28 -4.53 -34.24
N ALA A 343 -6.21 -3.73 -34.25
CA ALA A 343 -5.05 -3.97 -35.10
C ALA A 343 -4.38 -5.33 -34.86
N LEU A 344 -4.41 -5.84 -33.61
CA LEU A 344 -3.88 -7.16 -33.27
C LEU A 344 -4.78 -8.29 -33.78
N ALA A 345 -6.11 -8.09 -33.76
CA ALA A 345 -7.07 -9.02 -34.35
C ALA A 345 -6.98 -9.04 -35.89
N ASP A 346 -6.69 -7.91 -36.54
CA ASP A 346 -6.51 -7.84 -37.99
C ASP A 346 -5.12 -8.36 -38.43
N PHE A 347 -4.09 -8.24 -37.59
CA PHE A 347 -2.79 -8.90 -37.75
C PHE A 347 -2.95 -10.43 -37.75
N GLU A 348 -3.71 -10.98 -36.79
CA GLU A 348 -3.98 -12.42 -36.69
C GLU A 348 -4.74 -12.95 -37.91
N LYS A 349 -5.84 -12.30 -38.31
CA LYS A 349 -6.60 -12.67 -39.52
C LYS A 349 -5.74 -12.69 -40.78
N LYS A 350 -4.79 -11.75 -40.92
CA LYS A 350 -3.87 -11.72 -42.06
C LYS A 350 -2.93 -12.92 -42.07
N LEU A 351 -2.35 -13.27 -40.92
CA LEU A 351 -1.51 -14.47 -40.80
C LEU A 351 -2.31 -15.75 -41.07
N ASP A 352 -3.51 -15.87 -40.50
CA ASP A 352 -4.40 -17.02 -40.74
C ASP A 352 -4.78 -17.14 -42.23
N SER A 353 -5.06 -16.01 -42.90
CA SER A 353 -5.40 -16.00 -44.34
C SER A 353 -4.25 -16.36 -45.29
N LEU A 354 -3.01 -16.39 -44.79
CA LEU A 354 -1.80 -16.74 -45.55
C LEU A 354 -1.15 -18.05 -45.04
N GLY A 355 -1.78 -18.74 -44.09
CA GLY A 355 -1.20 -19.91 -43.42
C GLY A 355 -1.02 -21.16 -44.30
N ASP A 356 -1.72 -21.22 -45.44
CA ASP A 356 -1.54 -22.25 -46.46
C ASP A 356 -0.39 -21.93 -47.44
N ASP A 357 -0.09 -20.64 -47.64
CA ASP A 357 0.98 -20.16 -48.54
C ASP A 357 2.36 -20.08 -47.85
N ILE A 358 2.39 -19.78 -46.55
CA ILE A 358 3.62 -19.69 -45.75
C ILE A 358 3.40 -20.12 -44.29
N SER A 359 4.32 -20.95 -43.76
CA SER A 359 4.27 -21.31 -42.35
C SER A 359 4.89 -20.22 -41.47
N LEU A 360 4.09 -19.23 -41.09
CA LEU A 360 4.43 -18.26 -40.04
C LEU A 360 3.92 -18.73 -38.67
N ALA A 361 4.56 -18.27 -37.60
CA ALA A 361 4.03 -18.48 -36.25
C ALA A 361 2.80 -17.61 -36.04
N SER A 362 1.76 -18.13 -35.39
CA SER A 362 0.64 -17.29 -34.93
C SER A 362 1.07 -16.40 -33.75
N PRO A 363 0.38 -15.27 -33.48
CA PRO A 363 0.79 -14.30 -32.46
C PRO A 363 1.01 -14.91 -31.07
N VAL A 364 0.09 -15.80 -30.64
CA VAL A 364 0.17 -16.52 -29.37
C VAL A 364 1.37 -17.46 -29.32
N VAL A 365 1.66 -18.15 -30.43
CA VAL A 365 2.80 -19.08 -30.53
C VAL A 365 4.09 -18.29 -30.40
N PHE A 366 4.27 -17.22 -31.19
CA PHE A 366 5.41 -16.31 -31.11
C PHE A 366 5.64 -15.77 -29.69
N LEU A 367 4.60 -15.25 -29.05
CA LEU A 367 4.68 -14.72 -27.68
C LEU A 367 5.07 -15.81 -26.68
N ASN A 368 4.57 -17.04 -26.84
CA ASN A 368 4.94 -18.17 -26.00
C ASN A 368 6.43 -18.56 -26.16
N HIS A 369 6.93 -18.67 -27.40
CA HIS A 369 8.34 -19.00 -27.67
C HIS A 369 9.26 -17.93 -27.09
N ASN A 370 8.99 -16.65 -27.35
CA ASN A 370 9.78 -15.53 -26.84
C ASN A 370 9.73 -15.42 -25.30
N ALA A 371 8.57 -15.63 -24.68
CA ALA A 371 8.43 -15.59 -23.23
C ALA A 371 9.23 -16.72 -22.53
N ASN A 372 9.19 -17.94 -23.09
CA ASN A 372 9.97 -19.05 -22.55
C ASN A 372 11.48 -18.88 -22.82
N PHE A 373 11.86 -18.40 -24.01
CA PHE A 373 13.24 -18.06 -24.37
C PHE A 373 13.85 -17.07 -23.37
N LEU A 374 13.25 -15.89 -23.20
CA LEU A 374 13.80 -14.84 -22.34
C LEU A 374 13.87 -15.29 -20.87
N VAL A 375 12.81 -15.95 -20.35
CA VAL A 375 12.82 -16.46 -18.96
C VAL A 375 13.89 -17.55 -18.75
N ASP A 376 14.11 -18.44 -19.72
CA ASP A 376 15.23 -19.39 -19.65
C ASP A 376 16.61 -18.71 -19.80
N VAL A 377 16.74 -17.66 -20.60
CA VAL A 377 18.00 -16.91 -20.74
C VAL A 377 18.40 -16.29 -19.40
N HIS A 378 17.49 -15.62 -18.71
CA HIS A 378 17.75 -15.05 -17.38
C HIS A 378 18.16 -16.13 -16.37
N ASP A 379 17.37 -17.21 -16.25
CA ASP A 379 17.63 -18.26 -15.26
C ASP A 379 18.96 -18.98 -15.55
N ALA A 380 19.28 -19.23 -16.82
CA ALA A 380 20.52 -19.88 -17.21
C ALA A 380 21.74 -18.95 -17.06
N ILE A 381 21.58 -17.64 -17.28
CA ILE A 381 22.59 -16.64 -16.97
C ILE A 381 22.88 -16.59 -15.48
N GLU A 382 21.86 -16.48 -14.62
CA GLU A 382 22.04 -16.40 -13.17
C GLU A 382 22.70 -17.68 -12.61
N GLN A 383 22.31 -18.87 -13.08
CA GLN A 383 23.01 -20.11 -12.72
C GLN A 383 24.48 -20.11 -13.20
N GLN A 384 24.77 -19.58 -14.38
CA GLN A 384 26.15 -19.52 -14.89
C GLN A 384 27.01 -18.46 -14.15
N ILE A 385 26.42 -17.35 -13.70
CA ILE A 385 27.07 -16.39 -12.79
C ILE A 385 27.36 -17.04 -11.44
N MET A 386 26.38 -17.73 -10.84
CA MET A 386 26.60 -18.51 -9.60
C MET A 386 27.72 -19.55 -9.76
N CYS A 387 27.88 -20.16 -10.93
CA CYS A 387 28.99 -21.08 -11.21
C CYS A 387 30.35 -20.36 -11.26
N PHE A 388 30.45 -19.22 -11.95
CA PHE A 388 31.68 -18.41 -11.93
C PHE A 388 32.06 -17.94 -10.52
N GLU A 389 31.09 -17.48 -9.72
CA GLU A 389 31.31 -17.09 -8.33
C GLU A 389 31.85 -18.27 -7.50
N LYS A 390 31.26 -19.46 -7.61
CA LYS A 390 31.73 -20.68 -6.92
C LYS A 390 33.14 -21.07 -7.36
N GLU A 391 33.43 -21.03 -8.66
CA GLU A 391 34.76 -21.35 -9.21
C GLU A 391 35.85 -20.38 -8.71
N ILE A 392 35.56 -19.07 -8.64
CA ILE A 392 36.51 -18.08 -8.09
C ILE A 392 36.67 -18.27 -6.58
N VAL A 393 35.60 -18.44 -5.82
CA VAL A 393 35.69 -18.65 -4.36
C VAL A 393 36.48 -19.92 -4.01
N LEU A 394 36.34 -20.99 -4.81
CA LEU A 394 37.11 -22.23 -4.63
C LEU A 394 38.58 -22.12 -5.04
N SER A 395 38.91 -21.30 -6.04
CA SER A 395 40.29 -21.15 -6.55
C SER A 395 41.11 -20.08 -5.82
N ALA A 396 40.48 -18.97 -5.40
CA ALA A 396 41.11 -17.92 -4.60
C ALA A 396 41.10 -18.22 -3.09
N GLY A 397 40.20 -19.09 -2.62
CA GLY A 397 40.01 -19.39 -1.19
C GLY A 397 39.29 -18.30 -0.40
N GLU A 398 39.00 -17.15 -1.01
CA GLU A 398 38.25 -16.03 -0.43
C GLU A 398 36.79 -15.99 -0.91
N LYS A 399 35.90 -15.49 -0.05
CA LYS A 399 34.52 -15.13 -0.43
C LYS A 399 34.49 -13.83 -1.25
N LEU A 400 33.36 -13.45 -1.84
CA LEU A 400 33.20 -12.21 -2.61
C LEU A 400 32.46 -11.12 -1.82
N GLY A 401 32.86 -9.86 -2.04
CA GLY A 401 32.17 -8.65 -1.56
C GLY A 401 31.81 -8.67 -0.08
N ARG A 402 30.54 -8.38 0.21
CA ARG A 402 29.91 -8.45 1.55
C ARG A 402 30.30 -9.70 2.33
N ASP A 403 30.38 -10.85 1.67
CA ASP A 403 30.55 -12.14 2.33
C ASP A 403 31.98 -12.39 2.83
N LYS A 404 32.94 -11.53 2.44
CA LYS A 404 34.27 -11.40 3.09
C LYS A 404 34.15 -10.88 4.53
N LEU A 405 33.16 -10.04 4.83
CA LEU A 405 33.03 -9.38 6.12
C LEU A 405 32.44 -10.32 7.18
N GLN A 406 33.16 -10.51 8.29
CA GLN A 406 32.80 -11.41 9.39
C GLN A 406 31.38 -11.20 9.95
N LYS A 407 30.85 -9.97 9.93
CA LYS A 407 29.47 -9.65 10.37
C LYS A 407 28.38 -10.35 9.54
N PHE A 408 28.68 -10.71 8.29
CA PHE A 408 27.78 -11.44 7.39
C PHE A 408 28.07 -12.95 7.34
N LYS A 409 29.01 -13.50 8.14
CA LYS A 409 29.40 -14.92 8.10
C LYS A 409 28.23 -15.91 8.22
N ASN A 410 27.14 -15.51 8.88
CA ASN A 410 25.93 -16.32 9.09
C ASN A 410 24.86 -16.16 7.99
N PHE A 411 25.05 -15.28 7.01
CA PHE A 411 24.14 -15.06 5.87
C PHE A 411 24.52 -15.98 4.69
N VAL A 412 24.44 -17.28 4.93
CA VAL A 412 24.75 -18.35 3.96
C VAL A 412 23.50 -18.83 3.22
N ASN A 413 23.69 -19.49 2.08
CA ASN A 413 22.64 -20.19 1.31
C ASN A 413 21.47 -19.28 0.87
N LEU A 414 21.78 -18.06 0.42
CA LEU A 414 20.83 -17.25 -0.35
C LEU A 414 20.60 -17.87 -1.75
N PRO A 415 19.39 -17.75 -2.32
CA PRO A 415 19.06 -18.28 -3.65
C PRO A 415 19.45 -17.35 -4.81
N GLU A 416 20.30 -16.35 -4.57
CA GLU A 416 20.80 -15.39 -5.54
C GLU A 416 22.34 -15.30 -5.46
N SER A 417 22.98 -15.00 -6.57
CA SER A 417 24.42 -14.70 -6.67
C SER A 417 24.78 -13.41 -5.92
N ALA A 418 26.06 -13.23 -5.58
CA ALA A 418 26.55 -11.97 -5.02
C ALA A 418 26.37 -10.81 -6.03
N THR A 419 26.48 -11.13 -7.32
CA THR A 419 26.19 -10.24 -8.46
C THR A 419 24.72 -9.81 -8.50
N SER A 420 23.77 -10.75 -8.49
CA SER A 420 22.33 -10.43 -8.40
C SER A 420 22.00 -9.61 -7.16
N ARG A 421 22.51 -10.03 -5.99
CA ARG A 421 22.34 -9.33 -4.72
C ARG A 421 22.78 -7.87 -4.81
N TYR A 422 23.95 -7.60 -5.39
CA TYR A 422 24.45 -6.24 -5.56
C TYR A 422 23.51 -5.39 -6.41
N ILE A 423 23.12 -5.89 -7.58
CA ILE A 423 22.22 -5.19 -8.52
C ILE A 423 20.89 -4.89 -7.84
N HIS A 424 20.27 -5.90 -7.21
CA HIS A 424 19.03 -5.73 -6.44
C HIS A 424 19.18 -4.71 -5.32
N THR A 425 20.21 -4.83 -4.48
CA THR A 425 20.37 -3.99 -3.28
C THR A 425 20.66 -2.53 -3.64
N ALA A 426 21.54 -2.27 -4.62
CA ALA A 426 21.81 -0.92 -5.09
C ALA A 426 20.53 -0.25 -5.66
N CYS A 427 19.76 -0.98 -6.47
CA CYS A 427 18.50 -0.48 -7.02
C CYS A 427 17.44 -0.25 -5.92
N ASP A 428 17.34 -1.11 -4.90
CA ASP A 428 16.39 -0.95 -3.80
C ASP A 428 16.76 0.18 -2.80
N ILE A 429 18.02 0.64 -2.78
CA ILE A 429 18.48 1.79 -2.01
C ILE A 429 18.19 3.10 -2.76
N LEU A 430 18.56 3.15 -4.04
CA LEU A 430 18.30 4.33 -4.87
C LEU A 430 16.80 4.51 -5.09
N SER A 431 16.12 3.44 -5.52
CA SER A 431 14.75 3.42 -6.01
C SER A 431 13.97 2.28 -5.31
N PRO A 432 13.63 2.38 -4.01
CA PRO A 432 12.96 1.29 -3.31
C PRO A 432 11.61 0.91 -3.90
N ARG A 433 11.38 -0.39 -4.13
CA ARG A 433 10.11 -0.97 -4.65
C ARG A 433 8.89 -0.85 -3.72
N SER A 434 8.96 -0.02 -2.67
CA SER A 434 7.89 0.18 -1.69
C SER A 434 7.95 1.59 -1.10
N PRO A 435 6.84 2.34 -1.05
CA PRO A 435 6.84 3.75 -0.64
C PRO A 435 7.20 3.98 0.83
N ASN A 436 7.21 2.93 1.65
CA ASN A 436 7.54 2.98 3.07
C ASN A 436 9.06 2.82 3.35
N ARG A 437 9.92 2.87 2.33
CA ARG A 437 11.38 2.89 2.47
C ARG A 437 11.93 4.23 2.00
N GLN A 438 12.94 4.73 2.70
CA GLN A 438 13.66 5.95 2.32
C GLN A 438 14.40 5.73 0.99
N SER A 439 14.11 6.58 0.01
CA SER A 439 14.75 6.57 -1.31
C SER A 439 15.93 7.54 -1.34
N TYR A 440 17.08 7.08 -1.85
CA TYR A 440 18.25 7.94 -2.08
C TYR A 440 18.31 8.52 -3.49
N ARG A 441 17.28 8.32 -4.33
CA ARG A 441 17.20 8.77 -5.74
C ARG A 441 17.62 10.22 -5.95
N LYS A 442 17.06 11.16 -5.17
CA LYS A 442 17.32 12.60 -5.33
C LYS A 442 18.78 12.96 -5.01
N HIS A 443 19.33 12.39 -3.94
CA HIS A 443 20.75 12.55 -3.58
C HIS A 443 21.69 11.98 -4.66
N TRP A 444 21.34 10.83 -5.24
CA TRP A 444 22.10 10.19 -6.31
C TRP A 444 22.07 11.00 -7.61
N VAL A 445 20.90 11.50 -8.03
CA VAL A 445 20.79 12.37 -9.21
C VAL A 445 21.58 13.68 -9.03
N ALA A 446 21.55 14.27 -7.83
CA ALA A 446 22.37 15.45 -7.50
C ALA A 446 23.89 15.14 -7.54
N PHE A 447 24.32 14.01 -6.98
CA PHE A 447 25.72 13.56 -7.02
C PHE A 447 26.19 13.30 -8.46
N CYS A 448 25.38 12.60 -9.27
CA CYS A 448 25.61 12.41 -10.71
C CYS A 448 25.80 13.74 -11.46
N ALA A 449 24.94 14.73 -11.18
CA ALA A 449 25.04 16.06 -11.79
C ALA A 449 26.32 16.80 -11.36
N GLU A 450 26.70 16.73 -10.08
CA GLU A 450 27.96 17.30 -9.57
C GLU A 450 29.19 16.67 -10.25
N LYS A 451 29.20 15.33 -10.43
CA LYS A 451 30.27 14.62 -11.16
C LYS A 451 30.21 14.78 -12.68
N LYS A 452 29.24 15.53 -13.21
CA LYS A 452 28.97 15.73 -14.66
C LYS A 452 28.70 14.43 -15.44
N ASN A 453 28.28 13.37 -14.75
CA ASN A 453 27.92 12.08 -15.32
C ASN A 453 26.44 11.80 -15.00
N PRO A 454 25.49 12.18 -15.89
CA PRO A 454 24.07 12.15 -15.58
C PRO A 454 23.55 10.73 -15.36
N SER A 455 22.64 10.57 -14.40
CA SER A 455 22.22 9.25 -13.89
C SER A 455 21.57 8.36 -14.96
N LYS A 456 22.26 7.28 -15.35
CA LYS A 456 21.78 6.26 -16.30
C LYS A 456 20.99 5.13 -15.65
N LEU A 457 20.98 5.05 -14.32
CA LEU A 457 20.12 4.12 -13.59
C LEU A 457 18.68 4.63 -13.66
N ARG A 458 17.74 3.82 -14.16
CA ARG A 458 16.29 4.12 -14.11
C ARG A 458 15.73 4.07 -12.68
N GLY A 459 14.48 4.50 -12.52
CA GLY A 459 13.65 4.06 -11.40
C GLY A 459 13.41 2.54 -11.46
N ASN A 460 13.10 1.92 -10.33
CA ASN A 460 12.79 0.49 -10.25
C ASN A 460 11.38 0.26 -10.85
N GLN A 461 11.28 0.09 -12.18
CA GLN A 461 10.03 -0.32 -12.83
C GLN A 461 9.68 -1.74 -12.37
N PRO A 462 8.55 -1.97 -11.67
CA PRO A 462 8.15 -3.31 -11.29
C PRO A 462 7.62 -4.07 -12.51
N ASN A 463 8.20 -5.24 -12.78
CA ASN A 463 7.82 -6.29 -13.76
C ASN A 463 8.54 -6.30 -15.13
N GLN A 464 9.23 -5.24 -15.58
CA GLN A 464 9.99 -5.30 -16.83
C GLN A 464 11.19 -6.25 -16.69
N PHE A 465 11.26 -7.30 -17.52
CA PHE A 465 12.30 -8.33 -17.44
C PHE A 465 13.72 -7.78 -17.66
N TYR A 466 13.88 -6.88 -18.63
CA TYR A 466 15.18 -6.32 -18.99
C TYR A 466 15.72 -5.35 -17.93
N SER A 467 14.90 -4.90 -16.98
CA SER A 467 15.32 -3.94 -15.93
C SER A 467 16.49 -4.43 -15.07
N TYR A 468 16.64 -5.75 -14.87
CA TYR A 468 17.80 -6.34 -14.20
C TYR A 468 19.10 -6.12 -14.99
N PHE A 469 19.05 -6.34 -16.31
CA PHE A 469 20.17 -6.21 -17.22
C PHE A 469 20.51 -4.73 -17.51
N GLU A 470 19.49 -3.88 -17.64
CA GLU A 470 19.66 -2.42 -17.75
C GLU A 470 20.23 -1.82 -16.46
N ALA A 471 19.81 -2.31 -15.29
CA ALA A 471 20.40 -1.92 -14.01
C ALA A 471 21.88 -2.31 -13.90
N ALA A 472 22.28 -3.48 -14.42
CA ALA A 472 23.68 -3.86 -14.50
C ALA A 472 24.50 -2.89 -15.39
N ALA A 473 23.96 -2.50 -16.55
CA ALA A 473 24.58 -1.49 -17.42
C ALA A 473 24.68 -0.11 -16.76
N GLY A 474 23.62 0.35 -16.09
CA GLY A 474 23.63 1.59 -15.32
C GLY A 474 24.60 1.59 -14.13
N LEU A 475 24.76 0.47 -13.43
CA LEU A 475 25.69 0.34 -12.30
C LEU A 475 27.14 0.39 -12.78
N ILE A 476 27.47 -0.21 -13.92
CA ILE A 476 28.83 -0.22 -14.45
C ILE A 476 29.18 1.07 -15.19
N HIS A 477 28.22 1.72 -15.87
CA HIS A 477 28.41 3.08 -16.37
C HIS A 477 28.80 4.05 -15.24
N HIS A 478 28.27 3.85 -14.04
CA HIS A 478 28.55 4.65 -12.83
C HIS A 478 29.45 3.96 -11.80
N HIS A 479 30.31 3.00 -12.19
CA HIS A 479 31.05 2.15 -11.23
C HIS A 479 31.94 2.94 -10.25
N LYS A 480 32.47 4.10 -10.65
CA LYS A 480 33.31 4.96 -9.78
C LYS A 480 32.42 5.76 -8.83
N GLU A 481 31.37 6.32 -9.38
CA GLU A 481 30.43 7.21 -8.73
C GLU A 481 29.60 6.47 -7.67
N ILE A 482 29.11 5.26 -7.98
CA ILE A 482 28.21 4.51 -7.09
C ILE A 482 28.94 3.99 -5.83
N ALA A 483 30.18 3.52 -5.98
CA ALA A 483 30.99 3.06 -4.86
C ALA A 483 31.36 4.22 -3.91
N LEU A 484 31.70 5.38 -4.46
CA LEU A 484 31.95 6.61 -3.70
C LEU A 484 30.68 7.10 -3.00
N PHE A 485 29.59 7.31 -3.74
CA PHE A 485 28.31 7.79 -3.21
C PHE A 485 27.80 6.93 -2.04
N LEU A 486 27.83 5.60 -2.17
CA LEU A 486 27.41 4.70 -1.10
C LEU A 486 28.34 4.73 0.12
N SER A 487 29.63 5.01 -0.07
CA SER A 487 30.62 5.16 1.02
C SER A 487 30.50 6.49 1.75
N ASP A 488 30.25 7.58 1.02
CA ASP A 488 29.96 8.91 1.57
C ASP A 488 28.64 8.86 2.37
N LEU A 489 27.60 8.25 1.79
CA LEU A 489 26.31 8.04 2.45
C LEU A 489 26.43 7.20 3.73
N LEU A 490 27.27 6.15 3.72
CA LEU A 490 27.57 5.37 4.92
C LEU A 490 28.30 6.21 5.99
N SER A 491 29.19 7.11 5.57
CA SER A 491 30.01 7.96 6.47
C SER A 491 29.23 9.14 7.07
N LEU A 492 28.20 9.64 6.38
CA LEU A 492 27.29 10.68 6.89
C LEU A 492 26.38 10.17 8.02
N ASN A 493 26.08 8.85 8.05
CA ASN A 493 25.28 8.21 9.08
C ASN A 493 26.09 7.98 10.37
N ASN A 494 26.21 9.03 11.19
CA ASN A 494 26.93 9.06 12.47
C ASN A 494 26.25 8.25 13.62
N ASP A 495 25.49 7.20 13.30
CA ASP A 495 24.79 6.35 14.28
C ASP A 495 25.76 5.43 15.03
N GLU A 496 25.46 5.12 16.30
CA GLU A 496 26.18 4.11 17.10
C GLU A 496 26.09 2.68 16.50
N CYS A 497 25.22 2.47 15.52
CA CYS A 497 25.07 1.25 14.74
C CYS A 497 24.96 1.60 13.24
N PRO A 498 26.04 1.42 12.44
CA PRO A 498 25.99 1.74 11.00
C PRO A 498 24.95 0.89 10.26
N ASN A 499 24.39 1.46 9.19
CA ASN A 499 23.35 0.81 8.40
C ASN A 499 23.90 -0.40 7.64
N VAL A 500 23.64 -1.60 8.17
CA VAL A 500 24.10 -2.89 7.66
C VAL A 500 23.73 -3.14 6.17
N ILE A 501 22.66 -2.50 5.65
CA ILE A 501 22.30 -2.62 4.23
C ILE A 501 23.22 -1.74 3.36
N LEU A 502 23.62 -0.55 3.85
CA LEU A 502 24.63 0.28 3.20
C LEU A 502 26.01 -0.40 3.27
N GLU A 503 26.41 -0.93 4.44
CA GLU A 503 27.65 -1.70 4.57
C GLU A 503 27.70 -2.91 3.61
N SER A 504 26.56 -3.56 3.39
CA SER A 504 26.43 -4.68 2.46
C SER A 504 26.70 -4.24 1.02
N VAL A 505 26.00 -3.21 0.53
CA VAL A 505 26.15 -2.79 -0.86
C VAL A 505 27.49 -2.09 -1.12
N VAL A 506 28.07 -1.39 -0.14
CA VAL A 506 29.42 -0.80 -0.25
C VAL A 506 30.47 -1.90 -0.41
N ALA A 507 30.35 -3.00 0.34
CA ALA A 507 31.28 -4.12 0.23
C ALA A 507 31.14 -4.89 -1.10
N ASP A 508 29.93 -4.98 -1.66
CA ASP A 508 29.70 -5.58 -2.98
C ASP A 508 30.11 -4.62 -4.13
N ALA A 509 29.92 -3.30 -3.98
CA ALA A 509 30.32 -2.27 -4.94
C ALA A 509 31.84 -2.19 -5.15
N ASN A 510 32.61 -2.33 -4.06
CA ASN A 510 34.07 -2.24 -4.09
C ASN A 510 34.76 -3.57 -4.46
N ASP A 511 34.03 -4.66 -4.71
CA ASP A 511 34.61 -5.93 -5.11
C ASP A 511 34.76 -6.02 -6.64
N SER A 512 36.01 -6.03 -7.12
CA SER A 512 36.31 -6.02 -8.56
C SER A 512 35.86 -7.27 -9.30
N VAL A 513 35.67 -8.41 -8.63
CA VAL A 513 35.12 -9.63 -9.24
C VAL A 513 33.61 -9.45 -9.46
N ILE A 514 32.89 -8.95 -8.44
CA ILE A 514 31.47 -8.63 -8.57
C ILE A 514 31.27 -7.60 -9.68
N GLN A 515 32.00 -6.48 -9.69
CA GLN A 515 31.89 -5.50 -10.77
C GLN A 515 32.24 -6.08 -12.16
N SER A 516 33.16 -7.05 -12.25
CA SER A 516 33.43 -7.75 -13.50
C SER A 516 32.25 -8.60 -13.98
N PHE A 517 31.54 -9.28 -13.06
CA PHE A 517 30.35 -10.06 -13.40
C PHE A 517 29.13 -9.17 -13.73
N VAL A 518 28.96 -8.05 -13.03
CA VAL A 518 27.96 -7.03 -13.42
C VAL A 518 28.29 -6.47 -14.80
N CYS A 519 29.57 -6.29 -15.16
CA CYS A 519 29.96 -5.87 -16.51
C CYS A 519 29.67 -6.93 -17.57
N VAL A 520 29.79 -8.23 -17.27
CA VAL A 520 29.36 -9.30 -18.18
C VAL A 520 27.86 -9.19 -18.46
N LEU A 521 27.05 -8.92 -17.43
CA LEU A 521 25.60 -8.70 -17.58
C LEU A 521 25.26 -7.40 -18.33
N ALA A 522 26.02 -6.32 -18.09
CA ALA A 522 25.90 -5.05 -18.80
C ALA A 522 26.19 -5.19 -20.31
N ILE A 523 27.19 -5.99 -20.68
CA ILE A 523 27.51 -6.28 -22.08
C ILE A 523 26.41 -7.12 -22.73
N VAL A 524 25.86 -8.12 -22.02
CA VAL A 524 24.68 -8.88 -22.49
C VAL A 524 23.45 -7.98 -22.64
N TYR A 525 23.27 -6.94 -21.81
CA TYR A 525 22.26 -5.92 -22.07
C TYR A 525 22.54 -5.16 -23.36
N CYS A 526 23.69 -4.49 -23.45
CA CYS A 526 23.99 -3.55 -24.53
C CYS A 526 24.08 -4.22 -25.92
N LYS A 527 24.60 -5.45 -25.99
CA LYS A 527 24.84 -6.19 -27.26
C LYS A 527 23.74 -7.18 -27.65
N ILE A 528 22.89 -7.60 -26.72
CA ILE A 528 21.95 -8.71 -26.95
C ILE A 528 20.53 -8.33 -26.52
N LEU A 529 20.26 -8.25 -25.22
CA LEU A 529 18.88 -8.14 -24.72
C LEU A 529 18.25 -6.77 -24.98
N GLY A 530 19.04 -5.69 -24.96
CA GLY A 530 18.63 -4.35 -25.34
C GLY A 530 18.29 -4.26 -26.83
N PRO A 531 19.21 -4.59 -27.76
CA PRO A 531 18.93 -4.70 -29.19
C PRO A 531 17.75 -5.62 -29.54
N PHE A 532 17.61 -6.76 -28.85
CA PHE A 532 16.49 -7.70 -29.05
C PHE A 532 15.15 -7.07 -28.63
N TRP A 533 15.11 -6.38 -27.49
CA TRP A 533 13.92 -5.63 -27.08
C TRP A 533 13.61 -4.48 -28.03
N GLN A 534 14.65 -3.78 -28.53
CA GLN A 534 14.51 -2.72 -29.53
C GLN A 534 13.93 -3.23 -30.85
N LEU A 535 14.31 -4.44 -31.30
CA LEU A 535 13.67 -5.11 -32.44
C LEU A 535 12.17 -5.33 -32.18
N LEU A 536 11.82 -5.94 -31.04
CA LEU A 536 10.43 -6.23 -30.70
C LEU A 536 9.56 -4.97 -30.56
N MET A 537 10.11 -3.87 -30.03
CA MET A 537 9.40 -2.59 -29.90
C MET A 537 9.38 -1.76 -31.20
N SER A 538 9.99 -2.22 -32.29
CA SER A 538 10.10 -1.47 -33.55
C SER A 538 8.98 -1.74 -34.55
N ASP A 539 8.81 -0.82 -35.50
CA ASP A 539 7.96 -1.02 -36.68
C ASP A 539 8.57 -1.97 -37.74
N GLY A 540 9.52 -2.83 -37.35
CA GLY A 540 10.08 -3.86 -38.22
C GLY A 540 9.06 -4.93 -38.59
N GLU A 541 9.17 -5.49 -39.79
CA GLU A 541 8.25 -6.50 -40.31
C GLU A 541 8.38 -7.85 -39.55
N TYR A 542 7.24 -8.37 -39.10
CA TYR A 542 7.13 -9.64 -38.37
C TYR A 542 7.66 -10.84 -39.17
N SER A 543 7.43 -10.83 -40.49
CA SER A 543 7.93 -11.80 -41.47
C SER A 543 9.45 -12.04 -41.39
N LEU A 544 10.21 -11.01 -41.02
CA LEU A 544 11.68 -11.04 -40.97
C LEU A 544 12.23 -11.60 -39.65
N PHE A 545 11.37 -12.03 -38.71
CA PHE A 545 11.84 -12.53 -37.41
C PHE A 545 12.80 -13.72 -37.53
N GLY A 546 12.51 -14.70 -38.38
CA GLY A 546 13.38 -15.87 -38.58
C GLY A 546 14.78 -15.48 -39.05
N GLN A 547 14.88 -14.52 -39.98
CA GLN A 547 16.14 -13.97 -40.44
C GLN A 547 16.89 -13.23 -39.33
N ASN A 548 16.21 -12.33 -38.61
CA ASN A 548 16.80 -11.60 -37.48
C ASN A 548 17.35 -12.54 -36.39
N ILE A 549 16.61 -13.60 -36.03
CA ILE A 549 17.05 -14.60 -35.04
C ILE A 549 18.19 -15.47 -35.56
N LEU A 550 18.20 -15.80 -36.85
CA LEU A 550 19.33 -16.50 -37.49
C LEU A 550 20.61 -15.64 -37.44
N ASP A 551 20.53 -14.35 -37.75
CA ASP A 551 21.69 -13.45 -37.72
C ASP A 551 22.22 -13.24 -36.30
N LEU A 552 21.32 -13.10 -35.31
CA LEU A 552 21.67 -13.11 -33.88
C LEU A 552 22.34 -14.42 -33.45
N TYR A 553 21.78 -15.56 -33.85
CA TYR A 553 22.31 -16.88 -33.50
C TYR A 553 23.69 -17.13 -34.15
N GLN A 554 23.92 -16.66 -35.37
CA GLN A 554 25.26 -16.66 -35.99
C GLN A 554 26.26 -15.85 -35.15
N LYS A 555 25.87 -14.64 -34.68
CA LYS A 555 26.72 -13.86 -33.75
C LYS A 555 26.98 -14.61 -32.44
N PHE A 556 25.99 -15.31 -31.87
CA PHE A 556 26.22 -16.16 -30.69
C PHE A 556 27.23 -17.29 -30.99
N LEU A 557 27.13 -17.96 -32.13
CA LEU A 557 28.08 -19.00 -32.53
C LEU A 557 29.50 -18.44 -32.68
N ASP A 558 29.67 -17.24 -33.24
CA ASP A 558 30.99 -16.61 -33.38
C ASP A 558 31.55 -16.10 -32.05
N TRP A 559 30.75 -15.38 -31.24
CA TRP A 559 31.13 -14.94 -29.90
C TRP A 559 31.41 -16.12 -28.94
N SER A 560 30.83 -17.30 -29.19
CA SER A 560 31.17 -18.54 -28.46
C SER A 560 32.59 -19.06 -28.76
N LYS A 561 33.15 -18.69 -29.91
CA LYS A 561 34.53 -18.97 -30.34
C LYS A 561 35.46 -17.85 -29.85
N ASP A 562 35.11 -16.59 -30.12
CA ASP A 562 35.81 -15.41 -29.64
C ASP A 562 34.84 -14.24 -29.34
N PRO A 563 34.59 -13.90 -28.06
CA PRO A 563 33.76 -12.77 -27.69
C PRO A 563 34.52 -11.44 -27.66
N SER A 564 35.73 -11.34 -28.23
CA SER A 564 36.52 -10.09 -28.17
C SER A 564 35.76 -8.88 -28.75
N THR A 565 34.91 -9.08 -29.75
CA THR A 565 34.06 -8.01 -30.32
C THR A 565 32.86 -7.62 -29.44
N LEU A 566 32.51 -8.39 -28.40
CA LEU A 566 31.53 -7.95 -27.39
C LEU A 566 32.11 -6.92 -26.40
N LEU A 567 33.43 -6.80 -26.32
CA LEU A 567 34.12 -5.86 -25.43
C LEU A 567 34.28 -4.46 -26.04
N GLU A 568 33.89 -4.26 -27.31
CA GLU A 568 34.09 -3.02 -28.06
C GLU A 568 32.74 -2.47 -28.57
N PRO A 569 32.57 -1.14 -28.70
CA PRO A 569 31.33 -0.54 -29.16
C PRO A 569 31.11 -0.72 -30.67
N GLU A 570 29.86 -0.76 -31.11
CA GLU A 570 29.45 -0.82 -32.53
C GLU A 570 29.26 0.59 -33.12
N GLU A 571 29.99 0.89 -34.20
CA GLU A 571 30.12 2.25 -34.74
C GLU A 571 28.83 2.81 -35.38
N ALA A 572 28.05 1.94 -36.05
CA ALA A 572 26.94 2.36 -36.91
C ALA A 572 25.62 1.62 -36.62
N THR A 573 25.60 0.30 -36.75
CA THR A 573 24.40 -0.54 -36.70
C THR A 573 24.65 -1.82 -35.91
N ASN A 574 23.64 -2.24 -35.13
CA ASN A 574 23.64 -3.49 -34.39
C ASN A 574 23.31 -4.71 -35.28
N VAL A 575 23.27 -5.89 -34.67
CA VAL A 575 22.96 -7.18 -35.32
C VAL A 575 21.63 -7.23 -36.09
N PHE A 576 20.67 -6.35 -35.77
CA PHE A 576 19.38 -6.23 -36.47
C PHE A 576 19.33 -5.03 -37.44
N LEU A 577 20.50 -4.51 -37.83
CA LEU A 577 20.69 -3.32 -38.67
C LEU A 577 20.11 -2.01 -38.08
N GLN A 578 19.76 -2.00 -36.79
CA GLN A 578 19.24 -0.82 -36.09
C GLN A 578 20.36 -0.02 -35.42
N LEU A 579 20.09 1.22 -35.01
CA LEU A 579 21.06 2.00 -34.23
C LEU A 579 21.35 1.31 -32.87
N PRO A 580 22.63 1.18 -32.44
CA PRO A 580 22.99 0.65 -31.12
C PRO A 580 22.75 1.71 -30.03
N VAL A 581 21.49 1.92 -29.66
CA VAL A 581 21.08 2.98 -28.70
C VAL A 581 21.65 2.71 -27.31
N GLN A 582 21.61 1.46 -26.85
CA GLN A 582 22.01 1.08 -25.49
C GLN A 582 23.51 1.34 -25.26
N GLU A 583 24.35 1.04 -26.24
CA GLU A 583 25.80 1.30 -26.17
C GLU A 583 26.11 2.79 -26.03
N LYS A 584 25.35 3.65 -26.71
CA LYS A 584 25.47 5.12 -26.63
C LYS A 584 24.89 5.68 -25.33
N VAL A 585 23.89 5.02 -24.74
CA VAL A 585 23.31 5.40 -23.44
C VAL A 585 24.23 5.01 -22.27
N PHE A 586 24.91 3.86 -22.36
CA PHE A 586 25.72 3.24 -21.31
C PHE A 586 27.22 3.14 -21.69
N GLU A 587 27.76 4.19 -22.34
CA GLU A 587 29.16 4.24 -22.82
C GLU A 587 30.21 3.89 -21.75
N GLY A 588 29.92 4.14 -20.46
CA GLY A 588 30.82 3.83 -19.35
C GLY A 588 31.08 2.32 -19.17
N VAL A 589 30.24 1.46 -19.73
CA VAL A 589 30.45 -0.01 -19.77
C VAL A 589 31.67 -0.36 -20.62
N PHE A 590 31.80 0.20 -21.81
CA PHE A 590 32.93 -0.04 -22.71
C PHE A 590 34.21 0.66 -22.22
N HIS A 591 34.07 1.80 -21.53
CA HIS A 591 35.18 2.39 -20.80
C HIS A 591 35.68 1.51 -19.63
N TYR A 592 34.79 0.77 -18.95
CA TYR A 592 35.17 -0.15 -17.87
C TYR A 592 35.83 -1.43 -18.38
N CYS A 593 35.30 -2.07 -19.43
CA CYS A 593 35.89 -3.31 -19.98
C CYS A 593 36.99 -3.09 -21.04
N GLY A 594 37.36 -1.84 -21.31
CA GLY A 594 38.35 -1.43 -22.30
C GLY A 594 39.74 -2.05 -22.12
N GLN A 595 40.59 -1.94 -23.15
CA GLN A 595 41.82 -2.73 -23.35
C GLN A 595 42.75 -2.87 -22.13
N TRP A 596 42.81 -1.86 -21.26
CA TRP A 596 43.72 -1.79 -20.10
C TRP A 596 43.11 -2.25 -18.76
N HIS A 597 41.87 -2.73 -18.73
CA HIS A 597 41.21 -3.13 -17.48
C HIS A 597 41.76 -4.47 -16.94
N THR A 598 42.17 -4.48 -15.67
CA THR A 598 42.82 -5.62 -14.99
C THR A 598 42.06 -6.95 -15.13
N ASN A 599 40.72 -6.90 -15.11
CA ASN A 599 39.88 -8.10 -15.20
C ASN A 599 39.30 -8.33 -16.61
N ARG A 600 39.81 -7.66 -17.67
CA ARG A 600 39.28 -7.81 -19.05
C ARG A 600 39.31 -9.25 -19.55
N ASP A 601 40.33 -10.02 -19.20
CA ASP A 601 40.43 -11.44 -19.58
C ASP A 601 39.42 -12.33 -18.84
N LEU A 602 39.11 -12.01 -17.57
CA LEU A 602 38.02 -12.66 -16.82
C LEU A 602 36.67 -12.35 -17.46
N ILE A 603 36.39 -11.09 -17.79
CA ILE A 603 35.16 -10.66 -18.48
C ILE A 603 35.05 -11.40 -19.83
N ARG A 604 36.13 -11.47 -20.62
CA ARG A 604 36.17 -12.22 -21.89
C ARG A 604 35.88 -13.72 -21.71
N ALA A 605 36.50 -14.37 -20.72
CA ALA A 605 36.31 -15.78 -20.44
C ALA A 605 34.89 -16.11 -19.97
N CYS A 606 34.30 -15.26 -19.12
CA CYS A 606 32.93 -15.37 -18.67
C CYS A 606 31.93 -15.14 -19.81
N LEU A 607 32.10 -14.10 -20.65
CA LEU A 607 31.29 -13.90 -21.86
C LEU A 607 31.34 -15.14 -22.76
N LYS A 608 32.52 -15.71 -23.05
CA LYS A 608 32.66 -16.89 -23.92
C LYS A 608 31.84 -18.10 -23.43
N ARG A 609 31.73 -18.29 -22.11
CA ARG A 609 30.91 -19.35 -21.50
C ARG A 609 29.43 -18.97 -21.44
N LEU A 610 29.11 -17.72 -21.15
CA LEU A 610 27.74 -17.23 -21.05
C LEU A 610 27.01 -17.22 -22.40
N ILE A 611 27.71 -16.82 -23.47
CA ILE A 611 27.18 -16.85 -24.84
C ILE A 611 26.84 -18.29 -25.28
N LYS A 612 27.64 -19.30 -24.88
CA LYS A 612 27.30 -20.72 -25.16
C LYS A 612 26.01 -21.15 -24.48
N VAL A 613 25.77 -20.67 -23.27
CA VAL A 613 24.51 -20.92 -22.55
C VAL A 613 23.34 -20.21 -23.26
N ILE A 614 23.51 -18.96 -23.68
CA ILE A 614 22.49 -18.20 -24.43
C ILE A 614 22.20 -18.87 -25.79
N ALA A 615 23.22 -19.32 -26.52
CA ALA A 615 23.06 -20.08 -27.78
C ALA A 615 22.24 -21.36 -27.57
N SER A 616 22.57 -22.17 -26.56
CA SER A 616 21.82 -23.39 -26.24
C SER A 616 20.38 -23.11 -25.79
N VAL A 617 20.11 -21.98 -25.12
CA VAL A 617 18.74 -21.54 -24.82
C VAL A 617 18.00 -21.03 -26.07
N THR A 618 18.71 -20.45 -27.03
CA THR A 618 18.19 -20.05 -28.35
C THR A 618 17.77 -21.29 -29.14
N GLU A 619 18.65 -22.29 -29.27
CA GLU A 619 18.35 -23.61 -29.84
C GLU A 619 17.18 -24.29 -29.13
N LYS A 620 17.06 -24.16 -27.81
CA LYS A 620 16.00 -24.83 -27.03
C LYS A 620 14.58 -24.29 -27.26
N HIS A 621 14.44 -22.99 -27.58
CA HIS A 621 13.12 -22.33 -27.64
C HIS A 621 12.81 -21.64 -28.96
N LEU A 622 13.82 -21.23 -29.74
CA LEU A 622 13.66 -20.55 -31.02
C LEU A 622 14.07 -21.43 -32.21
N ASN A 623 14.30 -22.74 -32.02
CA ASN A 623 14.60 -23.69 -33.10
C ASN A 623 13.63 -23.60 -34.28
N ASP A 624 12.34 -23.42 -33.99
CA ASP A 624 11.32 -23.34 -35.02
C ASP A 624 11.49 -22.13 -35.95
N PHE A 625 12.24 -21.09 -35.54
CA PHE A 625 12.59 -19.93 -36.36
C PHE A 625 14.00 -20.03 -37.00
N LEU A 626 14.82 -21.00 -36.58
CA LEU A 626 16.16 -21.25 -37.12
C LEU A 626 16.10 -22.21 -38.33
N PRO A 627 17.14 -22.27 -39.20
CA PRO A 627 17.11 -23.06 -40.43
C PRO A 627 16.70 -24.52 -40.24
N GLY A 628 15.62 -24.93 -40.93
CA GLY A 628 15.01 -26.26 -40.80
C GLY A 628 13.88 -26.34 -39.76
N GLY A 629 13.70 -25.30 -38.95
CA GLY A 629 12.53 -25.09 -38.11
C GLY A 629 11.28 -24.70 -38.90
N LYS A 630 10.10 -24.93 -38.31
CA LYS A 630 8.80 -24.78 -38.98
C LYS A 630 8.58 -23.38 -39.59
N PHE A 631 8.99 -22.34 -38.88
CA PHE A 631 8.79 -20.92 -39.17
C PHE A 631 10.03 -20.24 -39.77
N SER A 632 10.97 -21.02 -40.32
CA SER A 632 12.22 -20.51 -40.91
C SER A 632 12.11 -20.08 -42.39
N GLN A 633 10.89 -20.07 -42.93
CA GLN A 633 10.61 -19.68 -44.32
C GLN A 633 10.57 -18.15 -44.46
N VAL A 634 11.32 -17.62 -45.43
CA VAL A 634 11.23 -16.21 -45.85
C VAL A 634 10.12 -16.07 -46.89
N PRO A 635 9.19 -15.10 -46.77
CA PRO A 635 8.12 -14.93 -47.76
C PRO A 635 8.62 -14.48 -49.13
N SER A 636 7.87 -14.84 -50.18
CA SER A 636 8.05 -14.29 -51.52
C SER A 636 7.75 -12.78 -51.53
N THR A 637 8.23 -12.06 -52.54
CA THR A 637 8.02 -10.60 -52.67
C THR A 637 6.54 -10.21 -52.58
N ASP A 638 5.65 -11.01 -53.19
CA ASP A 638 4.20 -10.77 -53.18
C ASP A 638 3.57 -11.01 -51.81
N LEU A 639 4.01 -12.04 -51.06
CA LEU A 639 3.57 -12.29 -49.68
C LEU A 639 4.10 -11.21 -48.72
N SER A 640 5.39 -10.85 -48.85
CA SER A 640 5.99 -9.77 -48.07
C SER A 640 5.23 -8.46 -48.28
N SER A 641 4.80 -8.12 -49.50
CA SER A 641 4.02 -6.90 -49.77
C SER A 641 2.70 -6.81 -48.97
N GLN A 642 2.09 -7.95 -48.64
CA GLN A 642 0.88 -8.02 -47.81
C GLN A 642 1.24 -7.96 -46.31
N LEU A 643 2.38 -8.56 -45.94
CA LEU A 643 2.89 -8.66 -44.58
C LEU A 643 3.61 -7.40 -44.06
N VAL A 644 3.97 -6.42 -44.91
CA VAL A 644 4.54 -5.11 -44.49
C VAL A 644 3.71 -4.43 -43.40
N SER A 645 2.39 -4.64 -43.43
CA SER A 645 1.44 -4.08 -42.45
C SER A 645 1.39 -4.83 -41.10
N CYS A 646 2.19 -5.88 -40.93
CA CYS A 646 2.28 -6.70 -39.72
C CYS A 646 3.64 -6.48 -39.04
N THR A 647 3.73 -5.49 -38.16
CA THR A 647 4.96 -5.09 -37.47
C THR A 647 5.08 -5.68 -36.06
N PHE A 648 6.30 -5.74 -35.50
CA PHE A 648 6.50 -6.14 -34.10
C PHE A 648 5.82 -5.17 -33.11
N SER A 649 5.81 -3.87 -33.40
CA SER A 649 5.14 -2.84 -32.60
C SER A 649 3.63 -3.09 -32.38
N ILE A 650 2.92 -3.68 -33.35
CA ILE A 650 1.52 -4.11 -33.19
C ILE A 650 1.42 -5.30 -32.22
N LEU A 651 2.35 -6.24 -32.30
CA LEU A 651 2.38 -7.45 -31.47
C LEU A 651 2.84 -7.18 -30.03
N MET A 652 3.66 -6.15 -29.82
CA MET A 652 4.09 -5.64 -28.50
C MET A 652 3.14 -4.56 -27.93
N ALA A 653 1.87 -4.52 -28.38
CA ALA A 653 0.88 -3.61 -27.82
C ALA A 653 0.78 -3.69 -26.27
N GLU A 654 0.47 -2.54 -25.66
CA GLU A 654 0.21 -2.45 -24.21
C GLU A 654 -0.87 -3.46 -23.80
N TYR A 655 -0.67 -4.14 -22.67
CA TYR A 655 -1.67 -5.03 -22.11
C TYR A 655 -2.77 -4.21 -21.40
N PRO A 656 -4.01 -4.17 -21.89
CA PRO A 656 -5.03 -3.20 -21.45
C PRO A 656 -5.60 -3.47 -20.03
N PHE A 657 -5.11 -4.50 -19.35
CA PHE A 657 -5.49 -4.85 -17.97
C PHE A 657 -4.34 -4.70 -16.96
N VAL A 658 -3.26 -3.99 -17.32
CA VAL A 658 -2.28 -3.50 -16.33
C VAL A 658 -2.98 -2.60 -15.32
N SER A 659 -2.60 -2.69 -14.04
CA SER A 659 -3.14 -1.82 -12.98
C SER A 659 -2.39 -0.48 -12.91
N SER A 660 -2.33 0.23 -14.04
CA SER A 660 -1.88 1.62 -14.14
C SER A 660 -3.07 2.58 -13.92
N PRO A 661 -2.87 3.85 -13.50
CA PRO A 661 -3.92 4.86 -13.50
C PRO A 661 -4.48 5.04 -14.92
N SER A 662 -5.81 4.99 -15.08
CA SER A 662 -6.43 5.01 -16.40
C SER A 662 -6.27 6.36 -17.10
N PRO A 663 -5.83 6.43 -18.36
CA PRO A 663 -5.83 7.68 -19.12
C PRO A 663 -7.26 8.23 -19.22
N SER A 664 -7.41 9.54 -19.01
CA SER A 664 -8.70 10.21 -18.90
C SER A 664 -9.46 10.20 -20.25
N LYS A 665 -10.44 9.30 -20.38
CA LYS A 665 -11.27 9.19 -21.58
C LYS A 665 -11.98 10.51 -21.86
N LYS A 666 -11.65 11.17 -22.97
CA LYS A 666 -12.37 12.33 -23.52
C LYS A 666 -13.86 12.01 -23.64
N LYS A 667 -14.68 12.53 -22.71
CA LYS A 667 -16.14 12.38 -22.78
C LYS A 667 -16.73 13.43 -23.71
N GLN A 668 -17.36 12.97 -24.79
CA GLN A 668 -18.36 13.76 -25.50
C GLN A 668 -19.55 14.02 -24.57
N THR A 669 -20.14 15.21 -24.69
CA THR A 669 -21.27 15.68 -23.88
C THR A 669 -22.59 15.12 -24.40
N LEU A 670 -23.51 14.74 -23.50
CA LEU A 670 -24.98 14.75 -23.69
C LEU A 670 -25.67 14.58 -22.30
N SER A 671 -27.00 14.71 -22.24
CA SER A 671 -27.70 15.39 -21.12
C SER A 671 -28.80 14.61 -20.39
N SER A 672 -29.12 15.06 -19.15
CA SER A 672 -30.43 14.92 -18.44
C SER A 672 -30.84 13.51 -17.95
N ASP A 673 -31.67 13.33 -16.89
CA ASP A 673 -32.16 14.24 -15.82
C ASP A 673 -32.64 13.45 -14.55
N SER A 674 -33.09 14.17 -13.50
CA SER A 674 -33.93 13.71 -12.34
C SER A 674 -33.33 12.73 -11.28
N SER A 675 -33.90 12.54 -10.08
CA SER A 675 -34.27 13.46 -8.97
C SER A 675 -34.69 12.68 -7.69
N GLN A 676 -34.79 13.35 -6.52
CA GLN A 676 -35.27 12.88 -5.18
C GLN A 676 -34.25 12.02 -4.39
N ASP A 677 -33.83 12.28 -3.14
CA ASP A 677 -34.50 12.65 -1.84
C ASP A 677 -35.08 11.39 -1.13
N ASP A 678 -34.93 11.12 0.18
CA ASP A 678 -35.07 11.97 1.39
C ASP A 678 -34.04 11.70 2.57
N GLU A 679 -34.34 12.26 3.76
CA GLU A 679 -33.58 12.40 5.05
C GLU A 679 -33.29 11.06 5.83
N ASP A 680 -32.67 10.97 7.02
CA ASP A 680 -32.43 11.95 8.12
C ASP A 680 -31.32 11.56 9.17
N ARG A 681 -30.88 12.54 9.99
CA ARG A 681 -30.41 12.57 11.43
C ARG A 681 -29.71 11.36 12.13
N SER A 682 -28.76 11.48 13.10
CA SER A 682 -28.14 12.63 13.84
C SER A 682 -26.71 12.35 14.40
N ASP A 683 -25.93 13.44 14.54
CA ASP A 683 -24.95 13.84 15.59
C ASP A 683 -23.98 12.92 16.40
N SER A 684 -22.71 13.35 16.37
CA SER A 684 -21.76 13.52 17.51
C SER A 684 -21.08 12.28 18.15
N SER A 685 -19.91 12.39 18.81
CA SER A 685 -19.06 13.55 19.13
C SER A 685 -17.56 13.21 18.97
N ASP A 686 -16.74 14.24 18.76
CA ASP A 686 -15.28 14.14 18.66
C ASP A 686 -14.59 13.96 20.04
N ASP A 687 -13.38 13.38 20.07
CA ASP A 687 -12.21 14.04 20.69
C ASP A 687 -10.90 13.29 20.40
N ASP A 688 -10.00 14.07 19.82
CA ASP A 688 -8.92 13.74 18.89
C ASP A 688 -7.52 13.65 19.58
N PHE A 689 -6.45 13.58 18.78
CA PHE A 689 -5.04 13.88 19.06
C PHE A 689 -4.12 12.95 19.92
N ASP A 690 -3.47 12.06 19.17
CA ASP A 690 -2.03 12.12 18.81
C ASP A 690 -0.87 11.55 19.70
N ASP A 691 0.18 11.11 18.99
CA ASP A 691 1.65 10.97 19.24
C ASP A 691 2.25 10.45 20.59
N SER A 692 3.44 9.82 20.68
CA SER A 692 4.45 9.46 19.66
C SER A 692 5.29 8.20 20.00
N SER A 693 5.61 7.42 18.94
CA SER A 693 6.91 6.80 18.55
C SER A 693 7.83 6.00 19.51
N ILE A 694 8.74 5.20 18.89
CA ILE A 694 9.96 4.51 19.43
C ILE A 694 9.69 3.33 20.41
N VAL A 695 10.02 2.02 20.21
CA VAL A 695 10.90 1.18 19.34
C VAL A 695 12.04 0.50 20.13
N GLN A 696 12.12 -0.84 20.05
CA GLN A 696 13.25 -1.81 20.25
C GLN A 696 12.67 -3.17 20.72
N SER A 697 13.32 -4.34 20.64
CA SER A 697 14.07 -5.07 19.57
C SER A 697 15.07 -6.07 20.21
N LYS A 698 14.80 -7.40 20.12
CA LYS A 698 15.80 -8.51 20.12
C LYS A 698 15.16 -9.88 19.80
N ARG A 699 15.97 -10.96 19.76
CA ARG A 699 15.87 -11.97 18.69
C ARG A 699 16.51 -13.35 19.01
N SER A 700 15.71 -14.41 19.12
CA SER A 700 16.11 -15.84 19.09
C SER A 700 14.95 -16.67 18.51
N ILE A 701 15.08 -17.49 17.44
CA ILE A 701 15.87 -18.75 17.29
C ILE A 701 15.25 -19.86 18.17
N LYS A 702 14.79 -21.03 17.69
CA LYS A 702 14.64 -21.69 16.35
C LYS A 702 13.40 -22.63 16.46
N GLU A 703 12.81 -23.33 15.47
CA GLU A 703 13.28 -24.46 14.63
C GLU A 703 12.33 -24.71 13.42
N GLU A 704 12.43 -25.86 12.74
CA GLU A 704 11.92 -26.13 11.38
C GLU A 704 10.75 -27.14 11.33
N SER A 705 9.79 -26.91 10.43
CA SER A 705 8.95 -27.95 9.79
C SER A 705 8.18 -27.34 8.61
N SER A 706 7.66 -28.20 7.72
CA SER A 706 7.40 -27.87 6.31
C SER A 706 5.89 -27.92 5.93
N PRO A 707 5.42 -27.99 4.65
CA PRO A 707 4.52 -26.95 4.16
C PRO A 707 3.12 -27.44 3.75
N GLN A 708 2.06 -26.71 4.11
CA GLN A 708 0.70 -26.99 3.60
C GLN A 708 0.00 -25.78 2.96
N MET A 709 -0.22 -25.94 1.65
CA MET A 709 -1.40 -25.53 0.86
C MET A 709 -2.08 -24.18 1.18
N LYS A 710 -1.73 -23.16 0.40
CA LYS A 710 -2.58 -21.96 0.23
C LYS A 710 -3.83 -22.33 -0.59
N LYS A 711 -5.03 -22.28 0.00
CA LYS A 711 -6.26 -22.04 -0.78
C LYS A 711 -6.38 -20.54 -1.08
N ALA A 712 -6.87 -20.19 -2.26
CA ALA A 712 -7.01 -18.81 -2.71
C ALA A 712 -8.44 -18.53 -3.18
N HIS A 713 -9.02 -17.45 -2.65
CA HIS A 713 -10.15 -16.70 -3.20
C HIS A 713 -9.89 -15.23 -2.85
N SER A 714 -9.66 -14.32 -3.81
CA SER A 714 -10.65 -13.73 -4.72
C SER A 714 -11.76 -12.98 -3.96
N SER A 715 -11.56 -11.75 -3.47
CA SER A 715 -11.38 -10.46 -4.20
C SER A 715 -12.69 -9.66 -4.32
N ARG A 716 -12.85 -8.57 -3.54
CA ARG A 716 -13.96 -7.62 -3.75
C ARG A 716 -13.71 -6.20 -3.22
N ARG A 717 -13.17 -5.32 -4.09
CA ARG A 717 -13.24 -3.83 -4.03
C ARG A 717 -12.52 -3.22 -2.80
N LEU A 718 -12.22 -1.92 -2.72
CA LEU A 718 -12.66 -0.74 -3.49
C LEU A 718 -11.47 0.02 -4.11
N ARG A 719 -11.69 0.62 -5.29
CA ARG A 719 -10.86 1.73 -5.79
C ARG A 719 -11.28 3.01 -5.05
N GLN A 720 -10.33 3.92 -4.83
CA GLN A 720 -10.61 5.28 -4.40
C GLN A 720 -10.18 6.22 -5.52
N GLU A 721 -11.12 6.98 -6.08
CA GLU A 721 -10.85 7.92 -7.16
C GLU A 721 -10.18 9.18 -6.59
N GLU A 722 -8.95 9.46 -7.00
CA GLU A 722 -8.47 10.83 -7.04
C GLU A 722 -9.16 11.52 -8.21
N ARG A 723 -10.01 12.51 -7.90
CA ARG A 723 -10.54 13.42 -8.91
C ARG A 723 -9.57 14.57 -9.07
N GLU A 724 -9.28 14.91 -10.31
CA GLU A 724 -8.65 16.18 -10.67
C GLU A 724 -9.49 17.32 -10.06
N GLU A 725 -8.89 18.13 -9.18
CA GLU A 725 -9.58 19.26 -8.59
C GLU A 725 -9.68 20.38 -9.62
N ILE A 726 -10.90 20.70 -10.08
CA ILE A 726 -11.13 21.76 -11.07
C ILE A 726 -10.72 23.11 -10.46
N MET A 727 -9.65 23.70 -10.99
CA MET A 727 -9.07 24.98 -10.56
C MET A 727 -9.54 26.18 -11.40
N ASP A 728 -10.49 25.98 -12.32
CA ASP A 728 -11.06 27.06 -13.15
C ASP A 728 -11.79 28.10 -12.30
N GLN A 729 -11.37 29.36 -12.42
CA GLN A 729 -11.95 30.50 -11.71
C GLN A 729 -13.39 30.78 -12.13
N GLU A 730 -13.75 30.60 -13.42
CA GLU A 730 -15.11 30.86 -13.88
C GLU A 730 -16.11 29.84 -13.30
N TYR A 731 -15.76 28.55 -13.33
CA TYR A 731 -16.48 27.48 -12.65
C TYR A 731 -16.64 27.75 -11.15
N ILE A 732 -15.56 28.16 -10.46
CA ILE A 732 -15.59 28.47 -9.01
C ILE A 732 -16.53 29.66 -8.72
N VAL A 733 -16.47 30.75 -9.50
CA VAL A 733 -17.38 31.90 -9.37
C VAL A 733 -18.84 31.49 -9.62
N ALA A 734 -19.09 30.71 -10.68
CA ALA A 734 -20.42 30.26 -11.05
C ALA A 734 -21.03 29.34 -9.97
N MET A 735 -20.24 28.41 -9.43
CA MET A 735 -20.68 27.46 -8.41
C MET A 735 -20.96 28.17 -7.08
N VAL A 736 -20.07 29.07 -6.63
CA VAL A 736 -20.32 29.88 -5.41
C VAL A 736 -21.54 30.78 -5.57
N ARG A 737 -21.74 31.41 -6.74
CA ARG A 737 -22.96 32.18 -7.05
C ARG A 737 -24.22 31.29 -6.97
N ARG A 738 -24.18 30.08 -7.53
CA ARG A 738 -25.30 29.11 -7.49
C ARG A 738 -25.63 28.65 -6.05
N ASN A 739 -24.63 28.52 -5.19
CA ASN A 739 -24.79 28.04 -3.81
C ASN A 739 -25.34 29.13 -2.85
N GLY A 740 -25.15 30.41 -3.19
CA GLY A 740 -25.68 31.53 -2.43
C GLY A 740 -24.91 32.86 -2.51
N GLY A 741 -23.79 32.89 -3.23
CA GLY A 741 -22.76 33.91 -3.06
C GLY A 741 -21.77 33.54 -1.95
N PRO A 742 -20.60 34.20 -1.90
CA PRO A 742 -19.49 33.81 -1.03
C PRO A 742 -19.79 34.02 0.45
N CYS A 743 -19.31 33.11 1.28
CA CYS A 743 -19.47 33.16 2.73
C CYS A 743 -18.59 34.26 3.33
N LYS A 744 -19.18 35.23 4.04
CA LYS A 744 -18.43 36.33 4.68
C LYS A 744 -18.20 36.11 6.17
N THR A 745 -18.94 35.21 6.78
CA THR A 745 -18.93 34.93 8.22
C THR A 745 -19.08 33.43 8.49
N LYS A 746 -18.77 32.99 9.71
CA LYS A 746 -19.01 31.59 10.13
C LYS A 746 -20.50 31.19 9.96
N GLN A 747 -21.41 32.13 10.21
CA GLN A 747 -22.86 31.95 10.09
C GLN A 747 -23.33 31.80 8.64
N ASP A 748 -22.62 32.39 7.68
CA ASP A 748 -22.91 32.16 6.26
C ASP A 748 -22.51 30.73 5.85
N VAL A 749 -21.44 30.17 6.43
CA VAL A 749 -21.06 28.76 6.22
C VAL A 749 -22.10 27.83 6.84
N ASP A 750 -22.60 28.13 8.05
CA ASP A 750 -23.72 27.38 8.65
C ASP A 750 -24.95 27.41 7.72
N LYS A 751 -25.32 28.61 7.24
CA LYS A 751 -26.46 28.83 6.33
C LYS A 751 -26.25 28.21 4.94
N MET A 752 -25.02 28.11 4.46
CA MET A 752 -24.67 27.37 3.26
C MET A 752 -24.88 25.87 3.48
N MET A 753 -24.35 25.31 4.57
CA MET A 753 -24.47 23.88 4.83
C MET A 753 -25.92 23.41 5.02
N LEU A 754 -26.77 24.22 5.66
CA LEU A 754 -28.22 23.97 5.75
C LEU A 754 -28.93 23.89 4.38
N ARG A 755 -28.33 24.46 3.30
CA ARG A 755 -28.83 24.31 1.91
C ARG A 755 -28.31 23.07 1.20
N PHE A 756 -27.44 22.30 1.86
CA PHE A 756 -26.94 21.02 1.40
C PHE A 756 -27.34 19.85 2.31
N ASP A 757 -28.18 20.07 3.33
CA ASP A 757 -28.93 18.97 3.92
C ASP A 757 -29.90 18.36 2.89
N GLY A 758 -30.22 17.08 3.07
CA GLY A 758 -30.68 16.18 1.98
C GLY A 758 -29.58 15.80 0.96
N LYS A 759 -28.82 16.79 0.44
CA LYS A 759 -27.92 16.61 -0.73
C LYS A 759 -26.72 15.69 -0.51
N SER A 760 -26.17 15.20 -1.63
CA SER A 760 -25.15 14.15 -1.63
C SER A 760 -23.82 14.59 -1.02
N ARG A 761 -23.06 13.60 -0.52
CA ARG A 761 -21.71 13.81 0.03
C ARG A 761 -20.72 14.38 -1.00
N ALA A 762 -20.95 14.15 -2.29
CA ALA A 762 -20.14 14.70 -3.37
C ALA A 762 -20.39 16.21 -3.52
N GLU A 763 -21.65 16.64 -3.59
CA GLU A 763 -22.03 18.05 -3.70
C GLU A 763 -21.62 18.85 -2.45
N ARG A 764 -21.83 18.29 -1.24
CA ARG A 764 -21.35 18.89 0.02
C ARG A 764 -19.84 19.14 0.00
N ARG A 765 -19.05 18.21 -0.54
CA ARG A 765 -17.59 18.36 -0.68
C ARG A 765 -17.24 19.42 -1.72
N GLU A 766 -17.88 19.39 -2.88
CA GLU A 766 -17.58 20.30 -3.99
C GLU A 766 -17.98 21.74 -3.70
N ALA A 767 -19.10 21.97 -3.03
CA ALA A 767 -19.51 23.29 -2.55
C ALA A 767 -18.50 23.87 -1.55
N ALA A 768 -18.05 23.07 -0.58
CA ALA A 768 -17.03 23.49 0.38
C ALA A 768 -15.65 23.71 -0.28
N ARG A 769 -15.28 22.89 -1.27
CA ARG A 769 -14.04 23.05 -2.08
C ARG A 769 -14.07 24.36 -2.88
N CYS A 770 -15.16 24.61 -3.62
CA CYS A 770 -15.32 25.84 -4.40
C CYS A 770 -15.34 27.09 -3.51
N GLU A 771 -16.01 27.05 -2.36
CA GLU A 771 -15.99 28.20 -1.42
C GLU A 771 -14.58 28.43 -0.85
N ILE A 772 -13.84 27.39 -0.46
CA ILE A 772 -12.43 27.52 -0.02
C ILE A 772 -11.57 28.12 -1.14
N LEU A 773 -11.69 27.65 -2.37
CA LEU A 773 -10.92 28.19 -3.50
C LEU A 773 -11.34 29.62 -3.84
N TYR A 774 -12.61 29.98 -3.70
CA TYR A 774 -13.08 31.37 -3.86
C TYR A 774 -12.47 32.29 -2.79
N GLN A 775 -12.43 31.86 -1.53
CA GLN A 775 -11.75 32.60 -0.47
C GLN A 775 -10.26 32.80 -0.80
N LYS A 776 -9.56 31.75 -1.27
CA LYS A 776 -8.12 31.81 -1.55
C LYS A 776 -7.75 32.57 -2.82
N MET A 777 -8.43 32.33 -3.93
CA MET A 777 -8.03 32.78 -5.28
C MET A 777 -8.76 34.05 -5.74
N ILE A 778 -9.93 34.35 -5.18
CA ILE A 778 -10.79 35.46 -5.63
C ILE A 778 -10.93 36.54 -4.55
N LEU A 779 -10.86 36.16 -3.26
CA LEU A 779 -10.82 37.09 -2.12
C LEU A 779 -9.43 37.23 -1.48
N ASN A 780 -8.41 36.52 -2.00
CA ASN A 780 -7.02 36.51 -1.50
C ASN A 780 -6.89 36.35 0.02
N ASN A 781 -7.73 35.49 0.60
CA ASN A 781 -7.77 35.21 2.04
C ASN A 781 -6.59 34.31 2.45
N THR A 782 -5.48 34.92 2.88
CA THR A 782 -4.22 34.25 3.25
C THR A 782 -4.26 33.52 4.60
N ASN A 783 -5.44 33.07 5.05
CA ASN A 783 -5.58 32.42 6.35
C ASN A 783 -5.07 30.97 6.29
N PRO A 784 -4.08 30.55 7.13
CA PRO A 784 -3.45 29.24 7.05
C PRO A 784 -4.42 28.06 7.30
N ASN A 785 -5.61 28.31 7.86
CA ASN A 785 -6.63 27.26 7.97
C ASN A 785 -7.18 26.82 6.60
N LEU A 786 -7.04 27.64 5.55
CA LEU A 786 -7.41 27.30 4.17
C LEU A 786 -6.31 26.49 3.43
N GLU A 787 -5.20 26.16 4.09
CA GLU A 787 -4.11 25.37 3.52
C GLU A 787 -4.14 23.88 3.89
N GLY A 788 -3.49 23.07 3.05
CA GLY A 788 -3.28 21.63 3.25
C GLY A 788 -4.47 20.74 2.87
N VAL A 789 -4.16 19.49 2.52
CA VAL A 789 -5.10 18.47 2.01
C VAL A 789 -6.30 18.27 2.95
N MET A 790 -7.51 18.19 2.38
CA MET A 790 -8.76 18.02 3.14
C MET A 790 -9.54 16.80 2.64
N LEU A 791 -9.62 15.77 3.48
CA LEU A 791 -10.05 14.42 3.08
C LEU A 791 -11.58 14.25 3.09
N ASN A 792 -12.32 15.14 3.75
CA ASN A 792 -13.78 15.12 3.75
C ASN A 792 -14.40 16.53 3.87
N ALA A 793 -15.69 16.64 3.55
CA ALA A 793 -16.43 17.90 3.58
C ALA A 793 -16.50 18.53 4.98
N THR A 794 -16.57 17.73 6.05
CA THR A 794 -16.62 18.22 7.44
C THR A 794 -15.34 18.96 7.81
N GLN A 795 -14.18 18.42 7.44
CA GLN A 795 -12.87 19.08 7.61
C GLN A 795 -12.78 20.39 6.80
N MET A 796 -13.25 20.39 5.55
CA MET A 796 -13.32 21.59 4.71
C MET A 796 -14.18 22.69 5.36
N VAL A 797 -15.40 22.33 5.80
CA VAL A 797 -16.34 23.24 6.47
C VAL A 797 -15.77 23.77 7.78
N LEU A 798 -15.11 22.93 8.59
CA LEU A 798 -14.50 23.36 9.85
C LEU A 798 -13.34 24.34 9.60
N LYS A 799 -12.45 24.03 8.65
CA LYS A 799 -11.35 24.93 8.24
C LYS A 799 -11.85 26.27 7.67
N LEU A 800 -12.88 26.24 6.82
CA LEU A 800 -13.53 27.44 6.30
C LEU A 800 -14.18 28.27 7.43
N LYS A 801 -14.85 27.61 8.39
CA LYS A 801 -15.35 28.27 9.60
C LYS A 801 -14.23 28.83 10.46
N LEU A 802 -13.03 28.24 10.52
CA LEU A 802 -11.89 28.85 11.22
C LEU A 802 -11.35 30.09 10.49
N ALA A 803 -11.35 30.09 9.16
CA ALA A 803 -10.87 31.19 8.33
C ALA A 803 -11.76 32.45 8.34
N LEU A 804 -13.07 32.29 8.54
CA LEU A 804 -14.03 33.40 8.48
C LEU A 804 -14.36 34.04 9.85
N PRO A 805 -14.68 35.35 9.89
CA PRO A 805 -15.02 36.06 11.12
C PRO A 805 -16.35 35.61 11.72
N ARG A 806 -16.45 35.65 13.06
CA ARG A 806 -17.70 35.42 13.79
C ARG A 806 -18.37 36.76 14.08
N VAL A 807 -19.45 37.07 13.36
CA VAL A 807 -20.35 38.16 13.78
C VAL A 807 -20.98 37.77 15.11
N LYS A 808 -20.79 38.60 16.14
CA LYS A 808 -21.59 38.53 17.36
C LYS A 808 -23.01 38.98 16.97
N PRO A 809 -24.08 38.25 17.30
CA PRO A 809 -25.43 38.77 17.15
C PRO A 809 -25.52 40.07 17.95
N GLY A 810 -25.86 41.17 17.28
CA GLY A 810 -26.09 42.45 17.94
C GLY A 810 -27.31 42.32 18.83
N TYR A 811 -27.11 42.23 20.15
CA TYR A 811 -28.20 42.44 21.10
C TYR A 811 -28.69 43.88 20.92
N SER A 812 -29.78 44.04 20.17
CA SER A 812 -30.53 45.29 20.17
C SER A 812 -31.02 45.50 21.60
N LEU A 813 -30.42 46.49 22.27
CA LEU A 813 -30.73 46.85 23.64
C LEU A 813 -32.06 47.60 23.63
N VAL A 814 -33.16 46.86 23.46
CA VAL A 814 -34.52 47.35 23.73
C VAL A 814 -34.57 47.63 25.23
N TRP A 815 -34.31 48.88 25.60
CA TRP A 815 -34.35 49.32 26.98
C TRP A 815 -35.76 49.12 27.53
N ALA A 816 -35.92 48.23 28.51
CA ALA A 816 -37.10 48.24 29.35
C ALA A 816 -37.27 49.66 29.93
N PRO A 817 -38.44 50.31 29.75
CA PRO A 817 -38.56 51.75 29.93
C PRO A 817 -38.28 52.16 31.38
N ARG A 818 -37.23 52.97 31.58
CA ARG A 818 -36.90 53.54 32.90
C ARG A 818 -37.99 54.50 33.35
N LYS A 819 -38.75 54.08 34.36
CA LYS A 819 -39.76 54.90 35.05
C LYS A 819 -39.17 56.26 35.47
N THR A 820 -39.58 57.31 34.79
CA THR A 820 -39.39 58.72 35.21
C THR A 820 -40.77 59.37 35.39
N LYS A 821 -40.85 60.39 36.25
CA LYS A 821 -42.09 60.76 36.94
C LYS A 821 -42.92 61.79 36.16
N ILE A 822 -44.24 61.61 36.16
CA ILE A 822 -45.22 62.55 35.62
C ILE A 822 -45.50 63.67 36.65
N LYS A 823 -45.30 64.95 36.28
CA LYS A 823 -46.08 66.13 36.75
C LYS A 823 -45.69 67.41 35.94
N PRO A 824 -46.49 68.51 35.95
CA PRO A 824 -47.34 68.77 34.77
C PRO A 824 -47.40 70.22 34.24
N ALA A 825 -48.03 70.38 33.08
CA ALA A 825 -48.59 71.61 32.50
C ALA A 825 -49.75 71.16 31.54
N ILE A 826 -50.98 71.72 31.45
CA ILE A 826 -51.57 73.04 31.76
C ILE A 826 -50.95 74.14 30.90
N LYS A 827 -51.56 74.79 29.89
CA LYS A 827 -52.91 74.83 29.26
C LYS A 827 -52.68 75.36 27.80
N ASP A 828 -53.59 75.58 26.84
CA ASP A 828 -55.05 75.55 26.56
C ASP A 828 -55.20 75.62 25.00
N ALA A 829 -56.34 75.49 24.28
CA ALA A 829 -57.70 74.99 24.51
C ALA A 829 -58.43 74.79 23.14
N ASN A 830 -59.59 74.12 23.16
CA ASN A 830 -60.69 74.14 22.16
C ASN A 830 -60.46 73.50 20.76
N ALA A 831 -61.45 72.81 20.15
CA ALA A 831 -62.72 72.26 20.65
C ALA A 831 -63.33 71.22 19.66
N ALA A 832 -64.09 70.24 20.20
CA ALA A 832 -65.08 69.36 19.53
C ALA A 832 -64.61 68.43 18.36
N ALA A 833 -65.25 67.31 17.97
CA ALA A 833 -66.08 66.24 18.58
C ALA A 833 -66.27 65.13 17.48
N VAL A 834 -66.94 63.96 17.58
CA VAL A 834 -67.70 63.22 18.63
C VAL A 834 -67.84 61.71 18.23
N GLN A 835 -67.97 60.76 19.19
CA GLN A 835 -68.51 59.36 19.07
C GLN A 835 -67.83 58.33 18.10
N SER A 836 -67.94 56.98 18.26
CA SER A 836 -68.23 56.09 19.41
C SER A 836 -68.03 54.59 19.07
N GLU A 837 -67.64 53.75 20.06
CA GLU A 837 -67.95 52.29 20.24
C GLU A 837 -67.46 51.25 19.18
N SER A 838 -66.88 50.05 19.42
CA SER A 838 -66.95 48.93 20.41
C SER A 838 -67.89 47.77 20.00
N SER A 839 -67.68 46.46 20.25
CA SER A 839 -66.52 45.62 20.66
C SER A 839 -66.93 44.11 20.67
N THR A 840 -65.99 43.15 20.79
CA THR A 840 -66.20 41.72 21.24
C THR A 840 -67.05 40.80 20.32
N SER A 841 -67.13 39.45 20.38
CA SER A 841 -66.49 38.37 21.20
C SER A 841 -66.70 36.93 20.62
N GLU A 842 -65.73 36.03 20.87
CA GLU A 842 -65.85 34.61 21.32
C GLU A 842 -66.39 33.38 20.52
N LEU A 843 -65.88 32.20 20.97
CA LEU A 843 -66.48 30.84 21.09
C LEU A 843 -66.30 29.72 20.01
N LYS A 844 -66.69 28.50 20.43
CA LYS A 844 -66.37 27.10 20.02
C LYS A 844 -67.66 26.22 20.20
N PRO A 845 -67.73 24.88 19.96
CA PRO A 845 -66.99 23.93 19.09
C PRO A 845 -67.94 22.90 18.35
N CYS A 846 -67.36 21.75 17.90
CA CYS A 846 -67.95 20.37 17.82
C CYS A 846 -68.72 19.84 16.58
N ASP A 847 -68.39 18.56 16.26
CA ASP A 847 -69.23 17.42 15.81
C ASP A 847 -69.92 17.43 14.41
N VAL A 848 -70.26 16.33 13.70
CA VAL A 848 -69.88 14.87 13.63
C VAL A 848 -70.49 14.25 12.31
N GLN A 849 -70.20 12.98 11.97
CA GLN A 849 -70.83 12.12 10.91
C GLN A 849 -70.46 12.39 9.42
N GLU A 850 -69.94 11.43 8.64
CA GLU A 850 -70.51 10.20 8.00
C GLU A 850 -71.26 10.43 6.67
N GLN A 851 -70.77 9.89 5.53
CA GLN A 851 -71.40 8.76 4.80
C GLN A 851 -70.70 8.31 3.48
N LYS A 852 -70.53 6.99 3.36
CA LYS A 852 -70.66 6.07 2.19
C LYS A 852 -70.44 6.49 0.70
N ALA A 853 -69.48 5.78 0.08
CA ALA A 853 -69.64 4.84 -1.08
C ALA A 853 -69.82 5.34 -2.54
N GLY A 854 -69.58 4.40 -3.49
CA GLY A 854 -69.47 4.56 -4.96
C GLY A 854 -68.00 4.33 -5.40
N GLU A 855 -67.58 3.24 -6.06
CA GLU A 855 -67.92 2.73 -7.42
C GLU A 855 -67.47 3.68 -8.57
N GLY A 856 -66.84 3.23 -9.67
CA GLY A 856 -66.36 1.88 -9.98
C GLY A 856 -65.76 1.72 -11.41
N HIS A 857 -64.83 0.79 -11.56
CA HIS A 857 -64.37 0.06 -12.77
C HIS A 857 -64.20 0.70 -14.18
N LEU A 858 -62.96 0.55 -14.67
CA LEU A 858 -62.51 -0.07 -15.95
C LEU A 858 -62.90 0.47 -17.35
N ASN A 859 -61.84 0.58 -18.16
CA ASN A 859 -61.71 0.30 -19.60
C ASN A 859 -62.51 1.10 -20.64
N THR A 860 -61.76 1.73 -21.53
CA THR A 860 -61.74 1.31 -22.95
C THR A 860 -60.30 1.27 -23.45
#